data_AF-A0A535HN27-F1
#
_entry.id   AF-A0A535HN27-F1
#
_cell.length_a   1.000
_cell.length_b   1.000
_cell.length_c   1.000
_cell.angle_alpha   90.00
_cell.angle_beta   90.00
_cell.angle_gamma   90.00
#
_symmetry.space_group_name_H-M   'P 1'
#
loop_
_entity.id
_entity.type
_entity.pdbx_description
1 polymer ?
#
loop_
_entity_poly.entity_id
_entity_poly.type
_entity_poly.pdbx_seq_one_letter_code
_entity_poly.pdbx_strand_id
1 'polypeptide(L)'
;MPTARGAAGRAASGGHVLVGRSDEQSLLLAALSGAGPSTALIEGGPGSGRTALVRWLAAAATAQGLEVLDLTNDGVTAGDLQARLDGAAGVSRRLVVLADDADRLDARLVTILAANAISPPWVLLVASCTTPPGRGQNGVLAPLRRCIDEGTGRRLLLRHLDVDDSIAMLEQRAGTALRLSPALVEHLVRSANGTPGVLAALADELAPRHRTRYDRVRLEQALRSVRIPTGDFRPTTGTDGASRRDQPRECRITVLRGWSVLESGSPSSALHLAGEALAAAATIRDAGAAAHAQALAAVAVAELGDAPQVERHIERAEAAMSGRRVPDVMPALAQALLLAGDADGATTRALAGMRSLDGQPPGPAHMRAALTLAWCRWRTGELEECTALLAACADIDRVLPAAAPYRLGLEALVAADRADQPAIRRVVGALLALDRQALGLRPAAWSAWAAGRALANSGSPDAAARWLSWAVRAQAGCRSVAGETAMLPDVVETELVRGQVGNATAAVERLDALTAGTTAPLTVELRARSRALVCMALRDTAGGLHAAEQAIAQRLVSPLERVRSLRVLSVASDANGRPTAAASALAEARQLAHACGALAELARIERSLARGRPASREALSERELEVCALVAEGLTNRTIAARLSISHRTVDHHVGRILQKLRLDNRTQLASWVVQPDHRHSAATASTRTGPGTELTVHRPLSMMAAP
;
A
#
# COMPACT_ATOMS: atom_id res chain seq x y z
N MET A 1 -10.46 1.29 46.87
CA MET A 1 -9.54 1.86 47.88
C MET A 1 -8.30 0.97 47.93
N PRO A 2 -7.08 1.54 48.02
CA PRO A 2 -6.71 2.55 48.98
C PRO A 2 -6.78 4.00 48.47
N THR A 3 -7.18 4.87 49.40
CA THR A 3 -7.31 6.33 49.40
C THR A 3 -5.94 7.02 49.39
N ALA A 4 -5.69 7.99 48.51
CA ALA A 4 -5.92 9.44 48.67
C ALA A 4 -4.84 10.21 49.47
N ARG A 5 -4.37 11.29 48.81
CA ARG A 5 -3.76 12.54 49.33
C ARG A 5 -2.27 12.55 49.69
N GLY A 6 -1.55 13.45 49.02
CA GLY A 6 -0.44 14.19 49.63
C GLY A 6 0.71 14.56 48.69
N ALA A 7 0.55 15.58 47.84
CA ALA A 7 1.60 16.55 47.52
C ALA A 7 1.06 17.68 46.63
N ALA A 8 0.20 18.53 47.21
CA ALA A 8 0.19 19.93 46.80
C ALA A 8 1.50 20.55 47.31
N GLY A 9 2.53 20.55 46.46
CA GLY A 9 3.78 21.27 46.66
C GLY A 9 3.69 22.64 46.01
N ARG A 10 3.93 23.68 46.81
CA ARG A 10 3.81 25.10 46.51
C ARG A 10 4.51 25.54 45.22
N ALA A 11 3.88 26.50 44.56
CA ALA A 11 4.48 27.34 43.54
C ALA A 11 5.78 27.99 44.05
N ALA A 12 6.85 27.85 43.28
CA ALA A 12 8.02 28.71 43.32
C ALA A 12 8.47 28.99 41.88
N SER A 13 8.20 30.22 41.44
CA SER A 13 9.01 31.06 40.54
C SER A 13 9.99 30.40 39.56
N GLY A 14 9.72 30.65 38.26
CA GLY A 14 10.75 30.84 37.23
C GLY A 14 11.54 29.60 36.81
N GLY A 15 11.26 29.07 35.63
CA GLY A 15 12.12 28.06 35.01
C GLY A 15 11.42 27.32 33.88
N HIS A 16 11.97 27.42 32.68
CA HIS A 16 11.55 26.70 31.48
C HIS A 16 11.23 25.23 31.78
N VAL A 17 10.00 24.80 31.48
CA VAL A 17 9.69 23.37 31.38
C VAL A 17 10.19 22.92 30.01
N LEU A 18 11.16 22.01 29.96
CA LEU A 18 11.45 21.23 28.76
C LEU A 18 10.35 20.17 28.64
N VAL A 19 9.48 20.38 27.67
CA VAL A 19 8.22 19.67 27.48
C VAL A 19 8.41 18.66 26.34
N GLY A 20 8.04 17.39 26.53
CA GLY A 20 8.08 16.39 25.45
C GLY A 20 7.02 16.66 24.37
N ARG A 21 7.18 16.10 23.15
CA ARG A 21 6.26 16.29 22.01
C ARG A 21 4.77 16.09 22.34
N SER A 22 4.43 15.21 23.28
CA SER A 22 3.06 14.95 23.73
C SER A 22 2.44 16.06 24.55
N ASP A 23 3.24 16.94 25.14
CA ASP A 23 2.79 17.92 26.12
C ASP A 23 2.61 19.31 25.47
N GLU A 24 3.34 19.59 24.38
CA GLU A 24 3.20 20.80 23.54
C GLU A 24 1.77 20.98 22.97
N GLN A 25 1.18 19.89 22.48
CA GLN A 25 -0.19 19.87 21.94
C GLN A 25 -1.25 20.07 23.02
N SER A 26 -1.03 19.54 24.22
CA SER A 26 -1.91 19.72 25.37
C SER A 26 -1.91 21.18 25.86
N LEU A 27 -0.74 21.84 25.79
CA LEU A 27 -0.60 23.25 26.12
C LEU A 27 -1.27 24.17 25.09
N LEU A 28 -1.25 23.80 23.81
CA LEU A 28 -1.99 24.49 22.75
C LEU A 28 -3.51 24.42 22.96
N LEU A 29 -4.03 23.23 23.30
CA LEU A 29 -5.44 23.06 23.66
C LEU A 29 -5.80 23.81 24.96
N ALA A 30 -4.89 23.87 25.93
CA ALA A 30 -5.06 24.65 27.14
C ALA A 30 -5.11 26.17 26.85
N ALA A 31 -4.31 26.67 25.90
CA ALA A 31 -4.34 28.05 25.46
C ALA A 31 -5.69 28.41 24.81
N LEU A 32 -6.17 27.58 23.88
CA LEU A 32 -7.46 27.76 23.20
C LEU A 32 -8.67 27.64 24.14
N SER A 33 -8.63 26.73 25.11
CA SER A 33 -9.67 26.59 26.14
C SER A 33 -9.56 27.62 27.26
N GLY A 34 -8.45 28.36 27.32
CA GLY A 34 -8.27 29.41 28.29
C GLY A 34 -7.73 29.03 29.66
N ALA A 35 -7.38 27.77 29.86
CA ALA A 35 -6.76 27.25 31.07
C ALA A 35 -5.22 27.37 31.05
N GLY A 36 -4.64 27.74 29.90
CA GLY A 36 -3.22 27.75 29.60
C GLY A 36 -2.55 29.14 29.60
N PRO A 37 -1.40 29.28 28.91
CA PRO A 37 -0.65 30.53 28.83
C PRO A 37 -1.41 31.64 28.09
N SER A 38 -1.23 32.90 28.52
CA SER A 38 -1.83 34.09 27.90
C SER A 38 -1.16 34.46 26.56
N THR A 39 0.02 33.91 26.30
CA THR A 39 0.75 34.16 25.06
C THR A 39 1.46 32.89 24.66
N ALA A 40 1.21 32.42 23.44
CA ALA A 40 1.86 31.24 22.88
C ALA A 40 2.32 31.52 21.44
N LEU A 41 3.61 31.39 21.19
CA LEU A 41 4.17 31.46 19.83
C LEU A 41 4.40 30.04 19.33
N ILE A 42 3.84 29.70 18.18
CA ILE A 42 3.96 28.39 17.54
C ILE A 42 4.88 28.54 16.33
N GLU A 43 6.03 27.86 16.34
CA GLU A 43 6.97 27.83 15.22
C GLU A 43 6.99 26.42 14.60
N GLY A 44 6.38 26.26 13.41
CA GLY A 44 6.29 25.00 12.68
C GLY A 44 7.43 24.79 11.67
N GLY A 45 7.83 23.55 11.43
CA GLY A 45 8.87 23.22 10.44
C GLY A 45 8.38 23.34 8.98
N PRO A 46 9.29 23.31 7.97
CA PRO A 46 8.89 23.42 6.58
C PRO A 46 8.16 22.16 6.07
N GLY A 47 6.85 22.27 5.79
CA GLY A 47 6.05 21.20 5.17
C GLY A 47 4.77 21.71 4.47
N SER A 48 4.02 20.82 3.80
CA SER A 48 2.78 21.12 3.03
C SER A 48 1.52 21.33 3.89
N GLY A 49 1.58 21.12 5.21
CA GLY A 49 0.44 21.26 6.13
C GLY A 49 0.20 22.67 6.71
N ARG A 50 0.99 23.68 6.32
CA ARG A 50 1.03 25.04 6.94
C ARG A 50 -0.34 25.72 7.01
N THR A 51 -0.96 25.90 5.85
CA THR A 51 -2.27 26.54 5.71
C THR A 51 -3.37 25.73 6.39
N ALA A 52 -3.23 24.41 6.49
CA ALA A 52 -4.21 23.55 7.15
C ALA A 52 -4.21 23.77 8.68
N LEU A 53 -3.04 23.90 9.30
CA LEU A 53 -2.93 24.16 10.74
C LEU A 53 -3.48 25.54 11.12
N VAL A 54 -3.16 26.58 10.34
CA VAL A 54 -3.66 27.95 10.58
C VAL A 54 -5.18 28.00 10.45
N ARG A 55 -5.75 27.36 9.42
CA ARG A 55 -7.20 27.24 9.24
C ARG A 55 -7.86 26.49 10.39
N TRP A 56 -7.25 25.39 10.82
CA TRP A 56 -7.74 24.60 11.95
C TRP A 56 -7.75 25.42 13.25
N LEU A 57 -6.67 26.14 13.54
CA LEU A 57 -6.56 27.02 14.72
C LEU A 57 -7.57 28.17 14.67
N ALA A 58 -7.77 28.79 13.50
CA ALA A 58 -8.78 29.82 13.31
C ALA A 58 -10.19 29.30 13.62
N ALA A 59 -10.53 28.13 13.09
CA ALA A 59 -11.82 27.50 13.34
C ALA A 59 -11.99 27.12 14.82
N ALA A 60 -10.95 26.54 15.44
CA ALA A 60 -10.96 26.14 16.84
C ALA A 60 -11.14 27.34 17.78
N ALA A 61 -10.45 28.44 17.51
CA ALA A 61 -10.54 29.67 18.28
C ALA A 61 -11.92 30.35 18.14
N THR A 62 -12.40 30.51 16.90
CA THR A 62 -13.74 31.06 16.61
C THR A 62 -14.82 30.25 17.33
N ALA A 63 -14.66 28.94 17.39
CA ALA A 63 -15.59 28.05 18.05
C ALA A 63 -15.61 28.14 19.57
N GLN A 64 -14.49 28.54 20.19
CA GLN A 64 -14.46 28.89 21.61
C GLN A 64 -15.02 30.30 21.88
N GLY A 65 -15.57 30.98 20.85
CA GLY A 65 -16.05 32.35 20.94
C GLY A 65 -14.92 33.38 21.07
N LEU A 66 -13.69 33.00 20.70
CA LEU A 66 -12.55 33.91 20.64
C LEU A 66 -12.63 34.69 19.34
N GLU A 67 -12.25 35.97 19.40
CA GLU A 67 -12.09 36.75 18.19
C GLU A 67 -10.83 36.27 17.46
N VAL A 68 -10.92 36.03 16.15
CA VAL A 68 -9.80 35.60 15.33
C VAL A 68 -9.45 36.68 14.34
N LEU A 69 -8.15 36.94 14.18
CA LEU A 69 -7.62 37.91 13.23
C LEU A 69 -6.53 37.24 12.40
N ASP A 70 -6.76 37.06 11.09
CA ASP A 70 -5.77 36.48 10.18
C ASP A 70 -5.00 37.59 9.46
N LEU A 71 -3.79 37.86 9.93
CA LEU A 71 -2.96 38.95 9.40
C LEU A 71 -2.48 38.70 7.98
N THR A 72 -2.50 37.46 7.49
CA THR A 72 -2.02 37.14 6.13
C THR A 72 -3.13 37.32 5.09
N ASN A 73 -4.39 37.11 5.47
CA ASN A 73 -5.52 37.11 4.53
C ASN A 73 -6.45 38.33 4.66
N ASP A 74 -6.53 38.98 5.82
CA ASP A 74 -7.55 40.01 6.09
C ASP A 74 -7.12 41.45 5.74
N GLY A 75 -5.91 41.67 5.19
CA GLY A 75 -5.44 43.00 4.79
C GLY A 75 -5.38 44.02 5.94
N VAL A 76 -5.15 43.54 7.16
CA VAL A 76 -5.24 44.30 8.41
C VAL A 76 -4.13 45.34 8.49
N THR A 77 -4.48 46.61 8.69
CA THR A 77 -3.48 47.66 8.91
C THR A 77 -3.01 47.72 10.37
N ALA A 78 -1.86 48.35 10.61
CA ALA A 78 -1.35 48.59 11.96
C ALA A 78 -2.36 49.34 12.86
N GLY A 79 -3.14 50.26 12.30
CA GLY A 79 -4.19 50.97 13.01
C GLY A 79 -5.36 50.07 13.42
N ASP A 80 -5.79 49.18 12.50
CA ASP A 80 -6.88 48.23 12.76
C ASP A 80 -6.50 47.21 13.86
N LEU A 81 -5.25 46.72 13.83
CA LEU A 81 -4.73 45.81 14.84
C LEU A 81 -4.68 46.49 16.22
N GLN A 82 -4.16 47.72 16.31
CA GLN A 82 -4.07 48.45 17.58
C GLN A 82 -5.46 48.73 18.16
N ALA A 83 -6.42 49.18 17.33
CA ALA A 83 -7.79 49.45 17.78
C ALA A 83 -8.50 48.19 18.34
N ARG A 84 -8.28 47.02 17.74
CA ARG A 84 -8.82 45.75 18.24
C ARG A 84 -8.16 45.29 19.53
N LEU A 85 -6.85 45.48 19.67
CA LEU A 85 -6.13 45.17 20.91
C LEU A 85 -6.60 46.07 22.07
N ASP A 86 -6.78 47.37 21.82
CA ASP A 86 -7.30 48.34 22.80
C ASP A 86 -8.74 48.00 23.22
N GLY A 87 -9.59 47.62 22.26
CA GLY A 87 -10.97 47.18 22.52
C GLY A 87 -11.04 45.86 23.31
N ALA A 88 -10.14 44.92 23.04
CA ALA A 88 -10.08 43.64 23.76
C ALA A 88 -9.61 43.82 25.22
N ALA A 89 -8.69 44.77 25.48
CA ALA A 89 -8.20 45.10 26.81
C ALA A 89 -9.30 45.63 27.75
N GLY A 90 -10.29 46.35 27.22
CA GLY A 90 -11.39 46.93 28.01
C GLY A 90 -12.51 45.95 28.41
N VAL A 91 -12.62 44.78 27.77
CA VAL A 91 -13.79 43.88 27.91
C VAL A 91 -13.40 42.45 28.34
N SER A 92 -12.15 42.22 28.75
CA SER A 92 -11.61 40.87 29.04
C SER A 92 -11.85 39.86 27.89
N ARG A 93 -11.80 40.33 26.63
CA ARG A 93 -12.01 39.48 25.46
C ARG A 93 -10.70 38.86 25.01
N ARG A 94 -10.76 37.60 24.60
CA ARG A 94 -9.62 36.85 24.09
C ARG A 94 -9.57 36.95 22.56
N LEU A 95 -8.48 37.54 22.07
CA LEU A 95 -8.15 37.69 20.67
C LEU A 95 -7.06 36.69 20.29
N VAL A 96 -7.27 35.95 19.21
CA VAL A 96 -6.33 35.00 18.59
C VAL A 96 -5.86 35.61 17.27
N VAL A 97 -4.56 35.88 17.16
CA VAL A 97 -3.96 36.47 15.95
C VAL A 97 -3.15 35.41 15.22
N LEU A 98 -3.50 35.13 13.97
CA LEU A 98 -2.89 34.11 13.13
C LEU A 98 -2.15 34.75 11.95
N ALA A 99 -1.12 34.06 11.46
CA ALA A 99 -0.41 34.40 10.23
C ALA A 99 0.07 33.10 9.58
N ASP A 100 -0.13 32.90 8.29
CA ASP A 100 0.32 31.68 7.57
C ASP A 100 1.78 31.80 7.08
N ASP A 101 2.24 33.03 6.86
CA ASP A 101 3.61 33.32 6.44
C ASP A 101 4.12 34.58 7.17
N ALA A 102 4.99 34.37 8.16
CA ALA A 102 5.52 35.47 8.97
C ALA A 102 6.46 36.40 8.20
N ASP A 103 7.05 35.94 7.10
CA ASP A 103 7.92 36.77 6.24
C ASP A 103 7.10 37.79 5.44
N ARG A 104 5.77 37.63 5.36
CA ARG A 104 4.83 38.56 4.72
C ARG A 104 4.24 39.59 5.68
N LEU A 105 4.53 39.51 6.98
CA LEU A 105 3.99 40.44 7.97
C LEU A 105 4.73 41.78 7.92
N ASP A 106 3.98 42.88 7.97
CA ASP A 106 4.53 44.22 8.15
C ASP A 106 5.25 44.32 9.50
N ALA A 107 6.48 44.84 9.51
CA ALA A 107 7.29 45.05 10.72
C ALA A 107 6.57 45.90 11.78
N ARG A 108 5.68 46.82 11.37
CA ARG A 108 4.84 47.61 12.28
C ARG A 108 3.82 46.74 13.01
N LEU A 109 3.21 45.76 12.34
CA LEU A 109 2.27 44.82 12.97
C LEU A 109 3.00 43.98 14.02
N VAL A 110 4.20 43.48 13.72
CA VAL A 110 4.98 42.69 14.69
C VAL A 110 5.44 43.51 15.88
N THR A 111 5.79 44.78 15.66
CA THR A 111 6.15 45.70 16.73
C THR A 111 4.97 45.95 17.66
N ILE A 112 3.76 46.13 17.12
CA ILE A 112 2.52 46.25 17.89
C ILE A 112 2.24 44.98 18.69
N LEU A 113 2.35 43.80 18.06
CA LEU A 113 2.15 42.52 18.75
C LEU A 113 3.16 42.32 19.90
N ALA A 114 4.44 42.67 19.69
CA ALA A 114 5.47 42.57 20.71
C ALA A 114 5.26 43.56 21.86
N ALA A 115 4.86 44.81 21.57
CA ALA A 115 4.56 45.80 22.58
C ALA A 115 3.39 45.39 23.48
N ASN A 116 2.41 44.69 22.92
CA ASN A 116 1.21 44.25 23.63
C ASN A 116 1.34 42.82 24.23
N ALA A 117 2.39 42.06 23.89
CA ALA A 117 2.63 40.70 24.41
C ALA A 117 2.96 40.64 25.91
N ILE A 118 3.23 41.77 26.57
CA ILE A 118 3.64 41.84 27.98
C ILE A 118 2.44 42.00 28.94
N SER A 119 1.29 42.48 28.45
CA SER A 119 0.05 42.66 29.21
C SER A 119 -1.10 42.66 28.22
N PRO A 120 -2.06 41.69 28.21
CA PRO A 120 -3.25 41.71 29.09
C PRO A 120 -4.04 40.32 29.07
N PRO A 121 -5.40 40.19 29.11
CA PRO A 121 -6.11 38.92 29.31
C PRO A 121 -6.43 38.08 28.04
N TRP A 122 -5.77 38.32 26.89
CA TRP A 122 -6.01 37.59 25.64
C TRP A 122 -5.06 36.39 25.40
N VAL A 123 -5.23 35.64 24.30
CA VAL A 123 -4.44 34.46 23.91
C VAL A 123 -3.86 34.69 22.52
N LEU A 124 -2.64 35.21 22.45
CA LEU A 124 -1.95 35.39 21.17
C LEU A 124 -1.33 34.07 20.72
N LEU A 125 -1.74 33.57 19.55
CA LEU A 125 -1.25 32.34 18.92
C LEU A 125 -0.67 32.64 17.53
N VAL A 126 0.55 33.14 17.45
CA VAL A 126 1.19 33.35 16.15
C VAL A 126 1.73 32.00 15.66
N ALA A 127 1.26 31.51 14.51
CA ALA A 127 1.69 30.25 13.92
C ALA A 127 2.65 30.50 12.74
N SER A 128 3.94 30.63 13.00
CA SER A 128 4.93 30.93 11.95
C SER A 128 5.67 29.68 11.49
N CYS A 129 5.72 29.44 10.18
CA CYS A 129 6.45 28.29 9.62
C CYS A 129 7.72 28.74 8.87
N THR A 130 8.77 29.14 9.59
CA THR A 130 10.04 29.59 8.96
C THR A 130 11.02 28.43 8.68
N THR A 131 11.89 28.66 7.70
CA THR A 131 13.11 27.88 7.36
C THR A 131 13.99 27.52 8.56
N PRO A 132 14.84 26.47 8.48
CA PRO A 132 15.47 25.81 9.63
C PRO A 132 16.27 26.74 10.56
N PRO A 133 16.45 26.33 11.84
CA PRO A 133 17.14 27.12 12.85
C PRO A 133 18.64 27.15 12.52
N GLY A 134 19.07 28.14 11.73
CA GLY A 134 20.46 28.23 11.30
C GLY A 134 20.96 29.63 10.95
N ARG A 135 20.09 30.61 10.70
CA ARG A 135 20.51 32.00 10.47
C ARG A 135 19.53 33.00 11.07
N GLY A 136 19.96 33.62 12.17
CA GLY A 136 19.52 34.95 12.59
C GLY A 136 18.51 34.99 13.72
N GLN A 137 18.96 35.46 14.89
CA GLN A 137 18.16 36.17 15.89
C GLN A 137 17.55 37.49 15.35
N ASN A 138 17.43 37.64 14.02
CA ASN A 138 17.12 38.86 13.27
C ASN A 138 15.96 38.65 12.26
N GLY A 139 15.15 37.61 12.42
CA GLY A 139 13.93 37.42 11.61
C GLY A 139 12.82 38.41 11.99
N VAL A 140 11.79 38.53 11.14
CA VAL A 140 10.65 39.45 11.32
C VAL A 140 9.99 39.30 12.72
N LEU A 141 9.99 38.10 13.30
CA LEU A 141 9.45 37.79 14.63
C LEU A 141 10.42 37.97 15.82
N ALA A 142 11.67 38.39 15.58
CA ALA A 142 12.67 38.53 16.63
C ALA A 142 12.22 39.42 17.82
N PRO A 143 11.52 40.55 17.63
CA PRO A 143 10.99 41.36 18.74
C PRO A 143 9.99 40.59 19.62
N LEU A 144 9.12 39.79 19.00
CA LEU A 144 8.11 38.98 19.68
C LEU A 144 8.75 37.84 20.48
N ARG A 145 9.75 37.18 19.89
CA ARG A 145 10.51 36.09 20.52
C ARG A 145 11.24 36.57 21.77
N ARG A 146 11.94 37.71 21.66
CA ARG A 146 12.63 38.36 22.78
C ARG A 146 11.66 38.70 23.91
N CYS A 147 10.49 39.23 23.57
CA CYS A 147 9.43 39.53 24.55
C CYS A 147 8.86 38.28 25.26
N ILE A 148 8.75 37.14 24.58
CA ILE A 148 8.30 35.88 25.18
C ILE A 148 9.39 35.30 26.08
N ASP A 149 10.65 35.36 25.65
CA ASP A 149 11.81 34.84 26.38
C ASP A 149 12.14 35.68 27.64
N GLU A 150 11.97 37.01 27.60
CA GLU A 150 12.28 37.95 28.71
C GLU A 150 11.11 38.16 29.71
N GLY A 151 9.96 37.54 29.47
CA GLY A 151 8.70 37.82 30.17
C GLY A 151 8.46 37.11 31.50
N THR A 152 7.94 37.82 32.52
CA THR A 152 7.43 37.24 33.77
C THR A 152 5.93 36.93 33.67
N GLY A 153 5.57 35.72 33.22
CA GLY A 153 4.18 35.23 33.14
C GLY A 153 4.07 33.84 32.51
N ARG A 154 2.85 33.25 32.46
CA ARG A 154 2.60 31.99 31.72
C ARG A 154 2.66 32.27 30.22
N ARG A 155 3.86 32.23 29.63
CA ARG A 155 4.15 32.40 28.20
C ARG A 155 4.79 31.12 27.64
N LEU A 156 4.53 30.79 26.38
CA LEU A 156 4.97 29.53 25.80
C LEU A 156 5.49 29.68 24.37
N LEU A 157 6.59 29.01 24.06
CA LEU A 157 7.16 28.93 22.72
C LEU A 157 7.18 27.46 22.30
N LEU A 158 6.35 27.09 21.32
CA LEU A 158 6.32 25.74 20.74
C LEU A 158 7.25 25.68 19.54
N ARG A 159 8.22 24.77 19.57
CA ARG A 159 9.18 24.57 18.47
C ARG A 159 9.06 23.14 17.95
N HIS A 160 9.09 22.94 16.64
CA HIS A 160 9.11 21.61 16.00
C HIS A 160 7.78 20.85 16.02
N LEU A 161 6.66 21.57 15.92
CA LEU A 161 5.37 20.92 15.65
C LEU A 161 5.43 20.28 14.24
N ASP A 162 5.42 18.95 14.18
CA ASP A 162 5.20 18.24 12.92
C ASP A 162 3.73 18.41 12.56
N VAL A 163 3.47 19.20 11.51
CA VAL A 163 2.15 19.76 11.23
C VAL A 163 1.15 18.67 10.88
N ASP A 164 1.59 17.65 10.12
CA ASP A 164 0.71 16.61 9.62
C ASP A 164 0.35 15.60 10.72
N ASP A 165 1.32 15.23 11.56
CA ASP A 165 1.09 14.36 12.72
C ASP A 165 0.31 15.08 13.84
N SER A 166 0.49 16.40 13.98
CA SER A 166 -0.12 17.17 15.06
C SER A 166 -1.59 17.50 14.81
N ILE A 167 -2.04 17.72 13.56
CA ILE A 167 -3.47 17.96 13.29
C ILE A 167 -4.29 16.72 13.65
N ALA A 168 -3.89 15.54 13.17
CA ALA A 168 -4.59 14.29 13.47
C ALA A 168 -4.66 14.01 14.98
N MET A 169 -3.58 14.29 15.72
CA MET A 169 -3.50 14.06 17.16
C MET A 169 -4.20 15.15 17.98
N LEU A 170 -4.20 16.41 17.50
CA LEU A 170 -5.00 17.51 18.07
C LEU A 170 -6.49 17.26 17.86
N GLU A 171 -6.91 16.75 16.70
CA GLU A 171 -8.28 16.36 16.40
C GLU A 171 -8.73 15.21 17.31
N GLN A 172 -7.87 14.21 17.53
CA GLN A 172 -8.11 13.11 18.46
C GLN A 172 -8.24 13.58 19.92
N ARG A 173 -7.48 14.61 20.33
CA ARG A 173 -7.43 15.11 21.72
C ARG A 173 -8.44 16.23 22.00
N ALA A 174 -8.81 17.02 21.00
CA ALA A 174 -9.72 18.17 21.12
C ALA A 174 -11.11 17.78 21.61
N GLY A 175 -11.57 16.56 21.30
CA GLY A 175 -12.85 16.00 21.78
C GLY A 175 -13.03 16.05 23.30
N THR A 176 -11.92 15.96 24.03
CA THR A 176 -11.89 16.00 25.49
C THR A 176 -11.67 17.41 26.09
N ALA A 177 -11.11 18.36 25.34
CA ALA A 177 -10.57 19.62 25.89
C ALA A 177 -11.27 20.91 25.41
N LEU A 178 -11.94 20.92 24.24
CA LEU A 178 -12.56 22.12 23.65
C LEU A 178 -14.10 22.00 23.64
N ARG A 179 -14.81 23.12 23.86
CA ARG A 179 -16.26 23.16 23.63
C ARG A 179 -16.52 23.09 22.12
N LEU A 180 -16.92 21.94 21.61
CA LEU A 180 -17.15 21.78 20.17
C LEU A 180 -18.42 22.56 19.73
N SER A 181 -18.22 23.71 19.09
CA SER A 181 -19.31 24.52 18.51
C SER A 181 -19.67 24.00 17.10
N PRO A 182 -20.91 24.25 16.61
CA PRO A 182 -21.32 23.83 15.27
C PRO A 182 -20.39 24.29 14.14
N ALA A 183 -19.77 25.47 14.28
CA ALA A 183 -18.82 26.00 13.30
C ALA A 183 -17.49 25.22 13.27
N LEU A 184 -17.01 24.73 14.43
CA LEU A 184 -15.83 23.85 14.48
C LEU A 184 -16.12 22.51 13.85
N VAL A 185 -17.31 21.97 14.11
CA VAL A 185 -17.75 20.69 13.53
C VAL A 185 -17.90 20.83 12.02
N GLU A 186 -18.49 21.91 11.52
CA GLU A 186 -18.64 22.17 10.08
C GLU A 186 -17.30 22.46 9.39
N HIS A 187 -16.32 23.01 10.11
CA HIS A 187 -14.95 23.16 9.63
C HIS A 187 -14.22 21.81 9.62
N LEU A 188 -14.28 21.02 10.71
CA LEU A 188 -13.73 19.67 10.80
C LEU A 188 -14.34 18.74 9.75
N VAL A 189 -15.62 18.89 9.43
CA VAL A 189 -16.32 18.16 8.35
C VAL A 189 -15.88 18.61 6.95
N ARG A 190 -15.52 19.88 6.78
CA ARG A 190 -15.00 20.42 5.51
C ARG A 190 -13.50 20.25 5.33
N SER A 191 -12.73 20.16 6.42
CA SER A 191 -11.28 19.95 6.42
C SER A 191 -10.92 18.47 6.50
N ALA A 192 -11.74 17.63 7.14
CA ALA A 192 -11.70 16.19 6.95
C ALA A 192 -12.28 15.89 5.57
N ASN A 193 -11.41 15.86 4.56
CA ASN A 193 -11.72 15.45 3.19
C ASN A 193 -12.23 13.99 3.15
N GLY A 194 -13.46 13.77 3.60
CA GLY A 194 -14.18 12.52 3.45
C GLY A 194 -13.68 11.34 4.29
N THR A 195 -12.85 11.51 5.33
CA THR A 195 -12.44 10.40 6.20
C THR A 195 -13.63 9.93 7.05
N PRO A 196 -14.25 8.77 6.76
CA PRO A 196 -15.48 8.36 7.44
C PRO A 196 -15.24 8.02 8.92
N GLY A 197 -14.01 7.63 9.27
CA GLY A 197 -13.60 7.31 10.63
C GLY A 197 -13.48 8.51 11.56
N VAL A 198 -13.00 9.66 11.08
CA VAL A 198 -12.89 10.91 11.85
C VAL A 198 -14.28 11.51 12.07
N LEU A 199 -15.12 11.46 11.04
CA LEU A 199 -16.52 11.89 11.10
C LEU A 199 -17.38 11.03 12.02
N ALA A 200 -17.18 9.70 12.04
CA ALA A 200 -17.86 8.79 12.95
C ALA A 200 -17.42 8.98 14.41
N ALA A 201 -16.12 9.18 14.65
CA ALA A 201 -15.59 9.46 15.98
C ALA A 201 -16.07 10.82 16.53
N LEU A 202 -16.09 11.87 15.70
CA LEU A 202 -16.66 13.17 16.05
C LEU A 202 -18.17 13.08 16.31
N ALA A 203 -18.92 12.35 15.50
CA ALA A 203 -20.37 12.17 15.66
C ALA A 203 -20.74 11.44 16.97
N ASP A 204 -19.98 10.39 17.35
CA ASP A 204 -20.18 9.65 18.59
C ASP A 204 -19.88 10.50 19.84
N GLU A 205 -18.88 11.39 19.77
CA GLU A 205 -18.47 12.26 20.88
C GLU A 205 -19.34 13.53 21.02
N LEU A 206 -19.92 14.03 19.91
CA LEU A 206 -20.72 15.26 19.85
C LEU A 206 -22.20 15.07 20.19
N ALA A 207 -22.79 13.95 19.79
CA ALA A 207 -24.23 13.74 19.89
C ALA A 207 -24.81 13.66 21.34
N PRO A 208 -24.04 13.42 22.43
CA PRO A 208 -24.54 13.56 23.80
C PRO A 208 -24.59 15.00 24.32
N ARG A 209 -23.86 15.95 23.71
CA ARG A 209 -23.58 17.27 24.31
C ARG A 209 -24.51 18.40 23.84
N HIS A 210 -25.29 18.21 22.77
CA HIS A 210 -26.20 19.23 22.24
C HIS A 210 -27.67 18.91 22.57
N ARG A 211 -28.29 19.78 23.38
CA ARG A 211 -29.59 19.53 24.04
C ARG A 211 -30.83 19.87 23.19
N THR A 212 -30.70 20.46 22.00
CA THR A 212 -31.88 20.91 21.24
C THR A 212 -32.08 20.19 19.91
N ARG A 213 -33.35 19.91 19.61
CA ARG A 213 -33.83 19.21 18.41
C ARG A 213 -33.46 19.91 17.10
N TYR A 214 -33.16 21.21 17.15
CA TYR A 214 -32.82 22.04 15.99
C TYR A 214 -31.38 21.82 15.50
N ASP A 215 -30.43 21.64 16.42
CA ASP A 215 -29.01 21.41 16.09
C ASP A 215 -28.78 20.02 15.47
N ARG A 216 -29.56 19.04 15.92
CA ARG A 216 -29.55 17.68 15.38
C ARG A 216 -30.00 17.63 13.91
N VAL A 217 -31.04 18.38 13.55
CA VAL A 217 -31.56 18.42 12.17
C VAL A 217 -30.56 19.08 11.21
N ARG A 218 -29.81 20.10 11.67
CA ARG A 218 -28.74 20.71 10.86
C ARG A 218 -27.53 19.79 10.68
N LEU A 219 -27.15 19.04 11.72
CA LEU A 219 -26.10 18.02 11.63
C LEU A 219 -26.49 16.89 10.66
N GLU A 220 -27.73 16.41 10.74
CA GLU A 220 -28.30 15.43 9.82
C GLU A 220 -28.39 15.98 8.38
N GLN A 221 -28.70 17.27 8.18
CA GLN A 221 -28.69 17.92 6.85
C GLN A 221 -27.29 18.08 6.27
N ALA A 222 -26.28 18.40 7.09
CA ALA A 222 -24.89 18.47 6.67
C ALA A 222 -24.36 17.09 6.26
N LEU A 223 -24.69 16.04 7.02
CA LEU A 223 -24.35 14.64 6.70
C LEU A 223 -25.06 14.14 5.43
N ARG A 224 -26.27 14.62 5.12
CA ARG A 224 -26.98 14.33 3.85
C ARG A 224 -26.36 14.98 2.62
N SER A 225 -25.61 16.07 2.78
CA SER A 225 -24.97 16.78 1.66
C SER A 225 -23.69 16.08 1.16
N VAL A 226 -23.06 15.28 2.01
CA VAL A 226 -22.01 14.33 1.64
C VAL A 226 -22.72 13.02 1.28
N ARG A 227 -22.77 12.65 0.00
CA ARG A 227 -23.42 11.39 -0.45
C ARG A 227 -22.65 10.16 0.06
N ILE A 228 -22.81 9.85 1.33
CA ILE A 228 -22.60 8.55 1.93
C ILE A 228 -24.01 8.01 2.17
N PRO A 229 -24.34 6.76 1.79
CA PRO A 229 -25.56 6.12 2.27
C PRO A 229 -25.37 5.80 3.76
N THR A 230 -25.43 6.81 4.61
CA THR A 230 -25.60 6.66 6.05
C THR A 230 -27.09 6.42 6.32
N GLY A 231 -27.46 5.17 6.58
CA GLY A 231 -28.62 4.94 7.44
C GLY A 231 -28.15 5.18 8.88
N ASP A 232 -28.76 6.14 9.57
CA ASP A 232 -28.57 6.39 11.00
C ASP A 232 -28.67 5.08 11.81
N PHE A 233 -27.87 4.93 12.88
CA PHE A 233 -28.35 4.59 14.23
C PHE A 233 -27.22 4.31 15.24
N ARG A 234 -27.42 4.78 16.49
CA ARG A 234 -26.58 4.52 17.66
C ARG A 234 -26.84 3.13 18.26
N PRO A 235 -25.85 2.51 18.94
CA PRO A 235 -26.11 1.49 19.95
C PRO A 235 -26.59 2.16 21.25
N THR A 236 -27.69 1.68 21.82
CA THR A 236 -28.03 1.97 23.22
C THR A 236 -27.15 1.11 24.12
N THR A 237 -26.12 1.70 24.73
CA THR A 237 -25.43 1.07 25.85
C THR A 237 -26.38 1.03 27.04
N GLY A 238 -26.93 -0.15 27.31
CA GLY A 238 -27.43 -0.60 28.62
C GLY A 238 -28.56 0.22 29.26
N THR A 239 -29.80 -0.16 28.99
CA THR A 239 -30.81 -0.63 29.98
C THR A 239 -32.14 -0.81 29.24
N ASP A 240 -32.66 -2.03 29.24
CA ASP A 240 -34.03 -2.44 28.89
C ASP A 240 -34.71 -1.78 27.68
N GLY A 241 -34.77 -2.52 26.56
CA GLY A 241 -35.84 -2.32 25.57
C GLY A 241 -35.46 -2.12 24.11
N ALA A 242 -34.38 -2.72 23.59
CA ALA A 242 -34.32 -2.93 22.14
C ALA A 242 -35.46 -3.89 21.76
N SER A 243 -36.49 -3.38 21.08
CA SER A 243 -37.60 -4.22 20.65
C SER A 243 -37.08 -5.35 19.77
N ARG A 244 -37.69 -6.55 19.80
CA ARG A 244 -37.36 -7.66 18.87
C ARG A 244 -37.36 -7.23 17.38
N ARG A 245 -37.95 -6.07 17.03
CA ARG A 245 -38.02 -5.54 15.66
C ARG A 245 -36.73 -4.84 15.20
N ASP A 246 -35.87 -4.34 16.09
CA ASP A 246 -34.68 -3.55 15.71
C ASP A 246 -33.39 -4.38 15.63
N GLN A 247 -33.35 -5.54 16.30
CA GLN A 247 -32.18 -6.43 16.37
C GLN A 247 -31.62 -6.87 14.99
N PRO A 248 -32.44 -7.14 13.94
CA PRO A 248 -31.91 -7.44 12.60
C PRO A 248 -31.20 -6.26 11.93
N ARG A 249 -31.59 -5.02 12.23
CA ARG A 249 -30.93 -3.82 11.70
C ARG A 249 -29.57 -3.61 12.36
N GLU A 250 -29.50 -3.75 13.68
CA GLU A 250 -28.25 -3.65 14.43
C GLU A 250 -27.20 -4.66 13.95
N CYS A 251 -27.60 -5.93 13.73
CA CYS A 251 -26.69 -6.95 13.22
C CYS A 251 -26.07 -6.55 11.85
N ARG A 252 -26.89 -6.04 10.92
CA ARG A 252 -26.42 -5.57 9.61
C ARG A 252 -25.50 -4.35 9.72
N ILE A 253 -25.82 -3.41 10.62
CA ILE A 253 -24.98 -2.24 10.90
C ILE A 253 -23.61 -2.69 11.43
N THR A 254 -23.56 -3.66 12.34
CA THR A 254 -22.30 -4.19 12.88
C THR A 254 -21.43 -4.82 11.79
N VAL A 255 -22.02 -5.58 10.86
CA VAL A 255 -21.30 -6.12 9.69
C VAL A 255 -20.74 -4.99 8.81
N LEU A 256 -21.53 -3.96 8.51
CA LEU A 256 -21.08 -2.81 7.70
C LEU A 256 -19.95 -2.03 8.39
N ARG A 257 -20.04 -1.83 9.72
CA ARG A 257 -18.94 -1.26 10.52
C ARG A 257 -17.69 -2.12 10.43
N GLY A 258 -17.84 -3.43 10.51
CA GLY A 258 -16.74 -4.38 10.34
C GLY A 258 -16.02 -4.21 9.00
N TRP A 259 -16.76 -4.10 7.90
CA TRP A 259 -16.18 -3.82 6.58
C TRP A 259 -15.45 -2.47 6.54
N SER A 260 -16.05 -1.41 7.09
CA SER A 260 -15.42 -0.08 7.13
C SER A 260 -14.10 -0.09 7.93
N VAL A 261 -14.09 -0.79 9.06
CA VAL A 261 -12.90 -0.93 9.92
C VAL A 261 -11.82 -1.78 9.24
N LEU A 262 -12.23 -2.81 8.49
CA LEU A 262 -11.32 -3.61 7.67
C LEU A 262 -10.62 -2.75 6.60
N GLU A 263 -11.37 -1.95 5.84
CA GLU A 263 -10.81 -1.05 4.80
C GLU A 263 -9.91 0.05 5.39
N SER A 264 -10.22 0.48 6.62
CA SER A 264 -9.41 1.45 7.37
C SER A 264 -8.12 0.85 7.92
N GLY A 265 -7.93 -0.47 7.82
CA GLY A 265 -6.70 -1.13 8.21
C GLY A 265 -6.71 -1.80 9.58
N SER A 266 -7.85 -2.25 10.10
CA SER A 266 -7.88 -3.06 11.33
C SER A 266 -8.62 -4.39 11.15
N PRO A 267 -7.96 -5.42 10.58
CA PRO A 267 -8.54 -6.76 10.43
C PRO A 267 -8.95 -7.39 11.77
N SER A 268 -8.18 -7.19 12.84
CA SER A 268 -8.51 -7.74 14.17
C SER A 268 -9.80 -7.13 14.74
N SER A 269 -9.99 -5.82 14.58
CA SER A 269 -11.24 -5.16 15.01
C SER A 269 -12.42 -5.57 14.12
N ALA A 270 -12.20 -5.74 12.81
CA ALA A 270 -13.22 -6.26 11.91
C ALA A 270 -13.64 -7.69 12.29
N LEU A 271 -12.70 -8.55 12.67
CA LEU A 271 -12.97 -9.89 13.18
C LEU A 271 -13.76 -9.86 14.49
N HIS A 272 -13.44 -8.95 15.40
CA HIS A 272 -14.21 -8.76 16.63
C HIS A 272 -15.67 -8.38 16.34
N LEU A 273 -15.88 -7.38 15.45
CA LEU A 273 -17.23 -6.96 15.01
C LEU A 273 -17.98 -8.09 14.29
N ALA A 274 -17.28 -8.94 13.52
CA ALA A 274 -17.88 -10.12 12.92
C ALA A 274 -18.37 -11.11 14.00
N GLY A 275 -17.62 -11.29 15.09
CA GLY A 275 -18.02 -12.10 16.25
C GLY A 275 -19.26 -11.55 16.96
N GLU A 276 -19.33 -10.24 17.18
CA GLU A 276 -20.52 -9.57 17.73
C GLU A 276 -21.74 -9.76 16.82
N ALA A 277 -21.56 -9.57 15.51
CA ALA A 277 -22.62 -9.77 14.53
C ALA A 277 -23.10 -11.23 14.49
N LEU A 278 -22.21 -12.22 14.63
CA LEU A 278 -22.57 -13.64 14.72
C LEU A 278 -23.39 -13.95 15.97
N ALA A 279 -23.01 -13.41 17.13
CA ALA A 279 -23.76 -13.57 18.37
C ALA A 279 -25.17 -12.93 18.28
N ALA A 280 -25.26 -11.76 17.65
CA ALA A 280 -26.54 -11.10 17.39
C ALA A 280 -27.40 -11.93 16.41
N ALA A 281 -26.82 -12.40 15.30
CA ALA A 281 -27.49 -13.22 14.30
C ALA A 281 -28.05 -14.53 14.88
N ALA A 282 -27.30 -15.19 15.77
CA ALA A 282 -27.75 -16.39 16.47
C ALA A 282 -28.96 -16.10 17.37
N THR A 283 -28.95 -14.96 18.07
CA THR A 283 -30.03 -14.51 18.96
C THR A 283 -31.35 -14.29 18.20
N ILE A 284 -31.27 -13.66 17.03
CA ILE A 284 -32.43 -13.40 16.16
C ILE A 284 -32.78 -14.58 15.23
N ARG A 285 -31.95 -15.63 15.19
CA ARG A 285 -32.06 -16.79 14.29
C ARG A 285 -32.11 -16.40 12.80
N ASP A 286 -31.32 -15.39 12.41
CA ASP A 286 -31.22 -14.93 11.02
C ASP A 286 -29.99 -15.55 10.34
N ALA A 287 -30.25 -16.55 9.49
CA ALA A 287 -29.21 -17.25 8.76
C ALA A 287 -28.52 -16.39 7.69
N GLY A 288 -29.23 -15.39 7.11
CA GLY A 288 -28.65 -14.46 6.15
C GLY A 288 -27.68 -13.49 6.83
N ALA A 289 -28.07 -12.97 7.99
CA ALA A 289 -27.19 -12.13 8.80
C ALA A 289 -25.95 -12.90 9.28
N ALA A 290 -26.13 -14.17 9.69
CA ALA A 290 -25.02 -15.05 10.04
C ALA A 290 -24.07 -15.25 8.85
N ALA A 291 -24.59 -15.51 7.64
CA ALA A 291 -23.76 -15.67 6.45
C ALA A 291 -22.90 -14.44 6.14
N HIS A 292 -23.45 -13.22 6.26
CA HIS A 292 -22.67 -11.99 6.06
C HIS A 292 -21.58 -11.81 7.12
N ALA A 293 -21.88 -12.11 8.39
CA ALA A 293 -20.91 -12.02 9.47
C ALA A 293 -19.79 -13.07 9.32
N GLN A 294 -20.12 -14.29 8.90
CA GLN A 294 -19.12 -15.31 8.55
C GLN A 294 -18.24 -14.86 7.37
N ALA A 295 -18.82 -14.22 6.35
CA ALA A 295 -18.05 -13.74 5.21
C ALA A 295 -17.07 -12.60 5.58
N LEU A 296 -17.49 -11.66 6.44
CA LEU A 296 -16.61 -10.64 7.00
C LEU A 296 -15.47 -11.29 7.81
N ALA A 297 -15.80 -12.26 8.67
CA ALA A 297 -14.81 -13.00 9.46
C ALA A 297 -13.80 -13.72 8.57
N ALA A 298 -14.26 -14.39 7.49
CA ALA A 298 -13.40 -15.07 6.54
C ALA A 298 -12.36 -14.12 5.92
N VAL A 299 -12.78 -12.93 5.46
CA VAL A 299 -11.82 -11.95 4.90
C VAL A 299 -10.89 -11.40 5.97
N ALA A 300 -11.39 -11.07 7.16
CA ALA A 300 -10.56 -10.54 8.24
C ALA A 300 -9.49 -11.54 8.70
N VAL A 301 -9.86 -12.82 8.80
CA VAL A 301 -8.94 -13.92 9.13
C VAL A 301 -7.94 -14.17 7.99
N ALA A 302 -8.37 -14.09 6.74
CA ALA A 302 -7.47 -14.22 5.60
C ALA A 302 -6.40 -13.12 5.59
N GLU A 303 -6.78 -11.88 5.90
CA GLU A 303 -5.83 -10.77 6.09
C GLU A 303 -4.81 -11.03 7.20
N LEU A 304 -5.22 -11.71 8.27
CA LEU A 304 -4.36 -12.11 9.39
C LEU A 304 -3.52 -13.36 9.09
N GLY A 305 -3.71 -14.02 7.94
CA GLY A 305 -2.91 -15.16 7.50
C GLY A 305 -3.30 -16.51 8.11
N ASP A 306 -4.50 -16.65 8.70
CA ASP A 306 -4.96 -17.90 9.33
C ASP A 306 -5.84 -18.73 8.38
N ALA A 307 -5.20 -19.39 7.41
CA ALA A 307 -5.88 -20.17 6.38
C ALA A 307 -6.85 -21.25 6.93
N PRO A 308 -6.52 -22.03 7.98
CA PRO A 308 -7.46 -22.99 8.56
C PRO A 308 -8.75 -22.35 9.10
N GLN A 309 -8.69 -21.14 9.63
CA GLN A 309 -9.91 -20.43 10.04
C GLN A 309 -10.69 -19.87 8.85
N VAL A 310 -10.03 -19.50 7.74
CA VAL A 310 -10.70 -19.05 6.51
C VAL A 310 -11.66 -20.13 6.01
N GLU A 311 -11.17 -21.36 5.87
CA GLU A 311 -11.99 -22.51 5.40
C GLU A 311 -13.21 -22.73 6.29
N ARG A 312 -13.03 -22.75 7.63
CA ARG A 312 -14.14 -22.92 8.58
C ARG A 312 -15.20 -21.83 8.46
N HIS A 313 -14.79 -20.58 8.29
CA HIS A 313 -15.73 -19.47 8.13
C HIS A 313 -16.49 -19.56 6.80
N ILE A 314 -15.83 -20.00 5.73
CA ILE A 314 -16.46 -20.24 4.43
C ILE A 314 -17.51 -21.35 4.52
N GLU A 315 -17.16 -22.51 5.08
CA GLU A 315 -18.08 -23.64 5.25
C GLU A 315 -19.32 -23.23 6.05
N ARG A 316 -19.13 -22.47 7.14
CA ARG A 316 -20.22 -21.95 7.96
C ARG A 316 -21.08 -20.94 7.23
N ALA A 317 -20.49 -20.07 6.42
CA ALA A 317 -21.23 -19.09 5.61
C ALA A 317 -22.13 -19.81 4.60
N GLU A 318 -21.59 -20.79 3.87
CA GLU A 318 -22.32 -21.55 2.85
C GLU A 318 -23.43 -22.41 3.47
N ALA A 319 -23.15 -23.06 4.60
CA ALA A 319 -24.16 -23.80 5.35
C ALA A 319 -25.32 -22.89 5.81
N ALA A 320 -24.99 -21.68 6.32
CA ALA A 320 -25.99 -20.70 6.75
C ALA A 320 -26.86 -20.20 5.58
N MET A 321 -26.31 -20.12 4.37
CA MET A 321 -27.09 -19.76 3.19
C MET A 321 -28.13 -20.84 2.83
N SER A 322 -27.85 -22.13 3.09
CA SER A 322 -28.79 -23.24 2.80
C SER A 322 -29.40 -23.18 1.38
N GLY A 323 -28.59 -22.82 0.37
CA GLY A 323 -29.03 -22.65 -1.02
C GLY A 323 -29.80 -21.37 -1.34
N ARG A 324 -30.05 -20.50 -0.35
CA ARG A 324 -30.68 -19.18 -0.55
C ARG A 324 -29.69 -18.22 -1.20
N ARG A 325 -30.19 -17.33 -2.05
CA ARG A 325 -29.39 -16.21 -2.57
C ARG A 325 -29.23 -15.17 -1.47
N VAL A 326 -28.00 -15.01 -1.00
CA VAL A 326 -27.59 -13.91 -0.13
C VAL A 326 -26.60 -13.08 -0.93
N PRO A 327 -27.01 -11.90 -1.44
CA PRO A 327 -26.10 -10.99 -2.14
C PRO A 327 -24.85 -10.71 -1.30
N ASP A 328 -23.73 -10.40 -1.95
CA ASP A 328 -22.48 -9.93 -1.33
C ASP A 328 -21.66 -10.99 -0.57
N VAL A 329 -22.28 -12.10 -0.12
CA VAL A 329 -21.59 -13.18 0.59
C VAL A 329 -20.62 -13.92 -0.33
N MET A 330 -21.09 -14.44 -1.47
CA MET A 330 -20.22 -15.20 -2.40
C MET A 330 -19.00 -14.39 -2.89
N PRO A 331 -19.15 -13.10 -3.29
CA PRO A 331 -18.01 -12.24 -3.59
C PRO A 331 -17.02 -12.06 -2.43
N ALA A 332 -17.51 -11.96 -1.19
CA ALA A 332 -16.64 -11.84 -0.01
C ALA A 332 -15.89 -13.15 0.30
N LEU A 333 -16.55 -14.31 0.18
CA LEU A 333 -15.88 -15.61 0.32
C LEU A 333 -14.83 -15.82 -0.77
N ALA A 334 -15.11 -15.38 -2.00
CA ALA A 334 -14.14 -15.39 -3.08
C ALA A 334 -12.89 -14.56 -2.74
N GLN A 335 -13.07 -13.37 -2.19
CA GLN A 335 -11.96 -12.52 -1.75
C GLN A 335 -11.13 -13.19 -0.64
N ALA A 336 -11.79 -13.84 0.33
CA ALA A 336 -11.09 -14.54 1.41
C ALA A 336 -10.20 -15.67 0.89
N LEU A 337 -10.71 -16.47 -0.06
CA LEU A 337 -9.93 -17.55 -0.70
C LEU A 337 -8.76 -17.01 -1.50
N LEU A 338 -8.96 -15.93 -2.24
CA LEU A 338 -7.91 -15.29 -3.02
C LEU A 338 -6.75 -14.83 -2.12
N LEU A 339 -7.06 -14.22 -0.97
CA LEU A 339 -6.09 -13.80 0.03
C LEU A 339 -5.40 -15.00 0.72
N ALA A 340 -6.13 -16.09 0.92
CA ALA A 340 -5.57 -17.36 1.42
C ALA A 340 -4.74 -18.12 0.36
N GLY A 341 -4.75 -17.68 -0.90
CA GLY A 341 -3.98 -18.26 -1.99
C GLY A 341 -4.71 -19.34 -2.80
N ASP A 342 -6.00 -19.56 -2.57
CA ASP A 342 -6.85 -20.48 -3.35
C ASP A 342 -7.56 -19.74 -4.48
N ALA A 343 -6.87 -19.61 -5.63
CA ALA A 343 -7.38 -18.90 -6.80
C ALA A 343 -8.56 -19.63 -7.49
N ASP A 344 -8.60 -20.96 -7.45
CA ASP A 344 -9.63 -21.77 -8.11
C ASP A 344 -10.95 -21.71 -7.33
N GLY A 345 -10.87 -21.87 -6.01
CA GLY A 345 -12.00 -21.67 -5.11
C GLY A 345 -12.51 -20.23 -5.16
N ALA A 346 -11.61 -19.25 -5.23
CA ALA A 346 -11.97 -17.84 -5.41
C ALA A 346 -12.70 -17.60 -6.74
N THR A 347 -12.19 -18.13 -7.85
CA THR A 347 -12.81 -17.99 -9.18
C THR A 347 -14.23 -18.55 -9.20
N THR A 348 -14.40 -19.76 -8.65
CA THR A 348 -15.70 -20.43 -8.58
C THR A 348 -16.73 -19.58 -7.84
N ARG A 349 -16.34 -19.00 -6.70
CA ARG A 349 -17.23 -18.19 -5.86
C ARG A 349 -17.46 -16.79 -6.42
N ALA A 350 -16.47 -16.19 -7.08
CA ALA A 350 -16.63 -14.91 -7.74
C ALA A 350 -17.65 -15.01 -8.90
N LEU A 351 -17.54 -16.04 -9.73
CA LEU A 351 -18.51 -16.32 -10.81
C LEU A 351 -19.91 -16.60 -10.26
N ALA A 352 -20.02 -17.38 -9.18
CA ALA A 352 -21.30 -17.61 -8.51
C ALA A 352 -21.89 -16.30 -7.93
N GLY A 353 -21.04 -15.43 -7.41
CA GLY A 353 -21.39 -14.09 -6.95
C GLY A 353 -21.91 -13.19 -8.09
N MET A 354 -21.24 -13.16 -9.24
CA MET A 354 -21.74 -12.39 -10.38
C MET A 354 -23.13 -12.87 -10.83
N ARG A 355 -23.31 -14.20 -10.98
CA ARG A 355 -24.61 -14.79 -11.35
C ARG A 355 -25.72 -14.49 -10.33
N SER A 356 -25.39 -14.37 -9.05
CA SER A 356 -26.38 -14.05 -8.03
C SER A 356 -26.82 -12.57 -8.05
N LEU A 357 -26.03 -11.72 -8.70
CA LEU A 357 -26.22 -10.28 -8.84
C LEU A 357 -26.83 -9.88 -10.20
N ASP A 358 -27.05 -10.84 -11.11
CA ASP A 358 -27.68 -10.59 -12.42
C ASP A 358 -29.06 -9.93 -12.26
N GLY A 359 -29.30 -8.89 -13.07
CA GLY A 359 -30.53 -8.09 -13.05
C GLY A 359 -30.64 -7.09 -11.90
N GLN A 360 -29.66 -7.02 -11.00
CA GLN A 360 -29.60 -5.99 -9.95
C GLN A 360 -28.82 -4.75 -10.42
N PRO A 361 -29.13 -3.54 -9.92
CA PRO A 361 -28.35 -2.36 -10.23
C PRO A 361 -26.90 -2.50 -9.71
N PRO A 362 -25.91 -1.91 -10.41
CA PRO A 362 -24.51 -2.01 -10.01
C PRO A 362 -24.29 -1.46 -8.60
N GLY A 363 -23.63 -2.26 -7.76
CA GLY A 363 -23.31 -1.92 -6.38
C GLY A 363 -21.97 -2.50 -5.89
N PRO A 364 -21.65 -2.35 -4.60
CA PRO A 364 -20.37 -2.80 -4.02
C PRO A 364 -20.11 -4.29 -4.22
N ALA A 365 -21.17 -5.09 -4.26
CA ALA A 365 -21.13 -6.52 -4.52
C ALA A 365 -20.63 -6.87 -5.91
N HIS A 366 -21.16 -6.19 -6.94
CA HIS A 366 -20.74 -6.36 -8.34
C HIS A 366 -19.27 -6.02 -8.49
N MET A 367 -18.86 -4.91 -7.88
CA MET A 367 -17.47 -4.48 -7.87
C MET A 367 -16.56 -5.52 -7.19
N ARG A 368 -16.91 -6.01 -6.00
CA ARG A 368 -16.12 -7.02 -5.29
C ARG A 368 -16.01 -8.30 -6.11
N ALA A 369 -17.10 -8.77 -6.71
CA ALA A 369 -17.12 -9.97 -7.54
C ALA A 369 -16.23 -9.81 -8.77
N ALA A 370 -16.40 -8.72 -9.50
CA ALA A 370 -15.65 -8.43 -10.72
C ALA A 370 -14.16 -8.20 -10.47
N LEU A 371 -13.80 -7.44 -9.42
CA LEU A 371 -12.40 -7.22 -9.05
C LEU A 371 -11.72 -8.49 -8.53
N THR A 372 -12.42 -9.30 -7.74
CA THR A 372 -11.87 -10.59 -7.28
C THR A 372 -11.64 -11.52 -8.46
N LEU A 373 -12.59 -11.61 -9.40
CA LEU A 373 -12.42 -12.40 -10.61
C LEU A 373 -11.28 -11.86 -11.49
N ALA A 374 -11.19 -10.53 -11.67
CA ALA A 374 -10.11 -9.91 -12.42
C ALA A 374 -8.75 -10.22 -11.80
N TRP A 375 -8.65 -10.20 -10.47
CA TRP A 375 -7.43 -10.57 -9.76
C TRP A 375 -7.13 -12.07 -9.95
N CYS A 376 -8.10 -12.97 -9.83
CA CYS A 376 -7.92 -14.38 -10.17
C CYS A 376 -7.36 -14.56 -11.60
N ARG A 377 -7.95 -13.89 -12.60
CA ARG A 377 -7.49 -13.90 -13.99
C ARG A 377 -6.08 -13.37 -14.18
N TRP A 378 -5.73 -12.30 -13.44
CA TRP A 378 -4.35 -11.82 -13.42
C TRP A 378 -3.41 -12.90 -12.87
N ARG A 379 -3.77 -13.58 -11.78
CA ARG A 379 -2.94 -14.65 -11.17
C ARG A 379 -2.76 -15.85 -12.09
N THR A 380 -3.82 -16.28 -12.77
CA THR A 380 -3.78 -17.41 -13.71
C THR A 380 -3.13 -17.03 -15.04
N GLY A 381 -2.79 -15.75 -15.26
CA GLY A 381 -2.12 -15.27 -16.47
C GLY A 381 -3.07 -14.98 -17.63
N GLU A 382 -4.38 -14.97 -17.40
CA GLU A 382 -5.44 -14.63 -18.36
C GLU A 382 -5.60 -13.10 -18.47
N LEU A 383 -4.53 -12.41 -18.90
CA LEU A 383 -4.45 -10.94 -18.85
C LEU A 383 -5.50 -10.23 -19.71
N GLU A 384 -5.95 -10.85 -20.81
CA GLU A 384 -7.00 -10.31 -21.69
C GLU A 384 -8.36 -10.29 -21.00
N GLU A 385 -8.77 -11.42 -20.41
CA GLU A 385 -9.99 -11.50 -19.61
C GLU A 385 -9.94 -10.55 -18.41
N CYS A 386 -8.79 -10.48 -17.72
CA CYS A 386 -8.57 -9.52 -16.64
C CYS A 386 -8.85 -8.08 -17.11
N THR A 387 -8.33 -7.69 -18.28
CA THR A 387 -8.54 -6.34 -18.84
C THR A 387 -10.00 -6.08 -19.16
N ALA A 388 -10.70 -7.06 -19.74
CA ALA A 388 -12.12 -6.94 -20.06
C ALA A 388 -12.97 -6.77 -18.80
N LEU A 389 -12.68 -7.53 -17.74
CA LEU A 389 -13.34 -7.41 -16.44
C LEU A 389 -13.09 -6.04 -15.79
N LEU A 390 -11.86 -5.53 -15.85
CA LEU A 390 -11.54 -4.20 -15.31
C LEU A 390 -12.24 -3.08 -16.09
N ALA A 391 -12.34 -3.20 -17.42
CA ALA A 391 -13.10 -2.25 -18.24
C ALA A 391 -14.59 -2.23 -17.87
N ALA A 392 -15.19 -3.39 -17.61
CA ALA A 392 -16.58 -3.49 -17.14
C ALA A 392 -16.79 -2.85 -15.76
N CYS A 393 -15.75 -2.75 -14.93
CA CYS A 393 -15.81 -2.06 -13.64
C CYS A 393 -15.78 -0.53 -13.75
N ALA A 394 -15.37 0.04 -14.90
CA ALA A 394 -15.19 1.49 -15.04
C ALA A 394 -16.50 2.29 -14.87
N ASP A 395 -17.64 1.73 -15.28
CA ASP A 395 -18.94 2.35 -15.06
C ASP A 395 -19.35 2.32 -13.58
N ILE A 396 -18.89 1.31 -12.84
CA ILE A 396 -19.15 1.18 -11.40
C ILE A 396 -18.36 2.22 -10.61
N ASP A 397 -17.15 2.61 -11.04
CA ASP A 397 -16.36 3.67 -10.38
C ASP A 397 -17.12 5.01 -10.28
N ARG A 398 -17.93 5.35 -11.29
CA ARG A 398 -18.75 6.56 -11.28
C ARG A 398 -19.79 6.53 -10.16
N VAL A 399 -20.24 5.33 -9.81
CA VAL A 399 -21.24 5.09 -8.75
C VAL A 399 -20.57 4.88 -7.40
N LEU A 400 -19.36 4.30 -7.37
CA LEU A 400 -18.59 3.95 -6.17
C LEU A 400 -17.12 4.39 -6.29
N PRO A 401 -16.82 5.69 -6.16
CA PRO A 401 -15.46 6.21 -6.34
C PRO A 401 -14.41 5.57 -5.41
N ALA A 402 -14.84 5.11 -4.21
CA ALA A 402 -13.97 4.45 -3.24
C ALA A 402 -13.38 3.11 -3.74
N ALA A 403 -13.93 2.50 -4.79
CA ALA A 403 -13.44 1.24 -5.36
C ALA A 403 -12.44 1.43 -6.52
N ALA A 404 -12.34 2.64 -7.08
CA ALA A 404 -11.40 2.98 -8.15
C ALA A 404 -9.93 2.60 -7.84
N PRO A 405 -9.40 2.71 -6.60
CA PRO A 405 -8.01 2.35 -6.30
C PRO A 405 -7.70 0.86 -6.56
N TYR A 406 -8.64 -0.05 -6.29
CA TYR A 406 -8.44 -1.48 -6.50
C TYR A 406 -8.41 -1.82 -8.00
N ARG A 407 -9.35 -1.25 -8.78
CA ARG A 407 -9.39 -1.40 -10.24
C ARG A 407 -8.12 -0.83 -10.87
N LEU A 408 -7.78 0.42 -10.57
CA LEU A 408 -6.58 1.08 -11.09
C LEU A 408 -5.30 0.35 -10.67
N GLY A 409 -5.26 -0.19 -9.44
CA GLY A 409 -4.15 -1.04 -9.00
C GLY A 409 -3.98 -2.28 -9.88
N LEU A 410 -5.06 -3.02 -10.15
CA LEU A 410 -5.00 -4.19 -11.03
C LEU A 410 -4.65 -3.81 -12.48
N GLU A 411 -5.19 -2.70 -12.99
CA GLU A 411 -4.81 -2.18 -14.32
C GLU A 411 -3.32 -1.84 -14.41
N ALA A 412 -2.73 -1.26 -13.35
CA ALA A 412 -1.32 -0.99 -13.28
C ALA A 412 -0.48 -2.28 -13.29
N LEU A 413 -0.92 -3.31 -12.58
CA LEU A 413 -0.25 -4.62 -12.58
C LEU A 413 -0.30 -5.29 -13.97
N VAL A 414 -1.46 -5.31 -14.61
CA VAL A 414 -1.62 -5.85 -15.97
C VAL A 414 -0.77 -5.07 -16.97
N ALA A 415 -0.79 -3.73 -16.91
CA ALA A 415 0.04 -2.89 -17.77
C ALA A 415 1.53 -3.13 -17.54
N ALA A 416 1.94 -3.33 -16.28
CA ALA A 416 3.30 -3.65 -15.91
C ALA A 416 3.75 -5.00 -16.49
N ASP A 417 2.94 -6.04 -16.41
CA ASP A 417 3.28 -7.38 -16.91
C ASP A 417 3.27 -7.43 -18.45
N ARG A 418 2.42 -6.62 -19.10
CA ARG A 418 2.40 -6.43 -20.57
C ARG A 418 3.46 -5.46 -21.10
N ALA A 419 4.23 -4.82 -20.22
CA ALA A 419 5.18 -3.75 -20.61
C ALA A 419 4.53 -2.59 -21.41
N ASP A 420 3.26 -2.28 -21.15
CA ASP A 420 2.52 -1.19 -21.81
C ASP A 420 2.86 0.15 -21.15
N GLN A 421 3.91 0.82 -21.63
CA GLN A 421 4.39 2.08 -21.06
C GLN A 421 3.36 3.21 -21.09
N PRO A 422 2.59 3.44 -22.18
CA PRO A 422 1.48 4.38 -22.18
C PRO A 422 0.43 4.08 -21.10
N ALA A 423 0.02 2.82 -20.94
CA ALA A 423 -0.95 2.44 -19.91
C ALA A 423 -0.39 2.63 -18.50
N ILE A 424 0.87 2.24 -18.25
CA ILE A 424 1.55 2.47 -16.97
C ILE A 424 1.51 3.96 -16.60
N ARG A 425 1.93 4.85 -17.51
CA ARG A 425 1.94 6.30 -17.24
C ARG A 425 0.54 6.84 -16.92
N ARG A 426 -0.47 6.42 -17.69
CA ARG A 426 -1.87 6.82 -17.49
C ARG A 426 -2.41 6.36 -16.14
N VAL A 427 -2.23 5.08 -15.81
CA VAL A 427 -2.80 4.49 -14.59
C VAL A 427 -2.04 4.97 -13.34
N VAL A 428 -0.71 5.03 -13.38
CA VAL A 428 0.09 5.59 -12.27
C VAL A 428 -0.24 7.07 -12.06
N GLY A 429 -0.42 7.84 -13.14
CA GLY A 429 -0.90 9.22 -13.05
C GLY A 429 -2.28 9.33 -12.39
N ALA A 430 -3.21 8.45 -12.73
CA ALA A 430 -4.52 8.39 -12.08
C ALA A 430 -4.41 8.02 -10.60
N LEU A 431 -3.59 7.02 -10.24
CA LEU A 431 -3.34 6.62 -8.85
C LEU A 431 -2.69 7.73 -8.02
N LEU A 432 -1.82 8.54 -8.64
CA LEU A 432 -1.20 9.72 -8.03
C LEU A 432 -2.19 10.87 -7.80
N ALA A 433 -3.18 11.00 -8.68
CA ALA A 433 -4.22 12.01 -8.59
C ALA A 433 -5.32 11.66 -7.57
N LEU A 434 -5.38 10.39 -7.12
CA LEU A 434 -6.26 10.01 -6.02
C LEU A 434 -5.76 10.68 -4.73
N ASP A 435 -6.67 11.37 -4.05
CA ASP A 435 -6.39 11.90 -2.71
C ASP A 435 -6.17 10.73 -1.74
N ARG A 436 -4.90 10.49 -1.40
CA ARG A 436 -4.50 9.43 -0.47
C ARG A 436 -5.06 9.62 0.93
N GLN A 437 -5.41 10.84 1.34
CA GLN A 437 -6.02 11.12 2.65
C GLN A 437 -7.50 10.74 2.67
N ALA A 438 -8.16 10.71 1.51
CA ALA A 438 -9.55 10.27 1.36
C ALA A 438 -9.68 8.74 1.20
N LEU A 439 -8.57 8.02 0.99
CA LEU A 439 -8.56 6.56 0.85
C LEU A 439 -8.37 5.87 2.21
N GLY A 440 -9.09 4.76 2.41
CA GLY A 440 -8.75 3.83 3.49
C GLY A 440 -7.31 3.33 3.34
N LEU A 441 -6.69 2.95 4.46
CA LEU A 441 -5.27 2.58 4.50
C LEU A 441 -4.96 1.36 3.60
N ARG A 442 -5.86 0.38 3.52
CA ARG A 442 -5.69 -0.80 2.65
C ARG A 442 -5.78 -0.48 1.15
N PRO A 443 -6.84 0.20 0.64
CA PRO A 443 -6.89 0.62 -0.77
C PRO A 443 -5.69 1.46 -1.20
N ALA A 444 -5.22 2.34 -0.31
CA ALA A 444 -4.06 3.18 -0.58
C ALA A 444 -2.77 2.34 -0.65
N ALA A 445 -2.54 1.43 0.31
CA ALA A 445 -1.41 0.50 0.30
C ALA A 445 -1.37 -0.38 -0.96
N TRP A 446 -2.53 -0.92 -1.36
CA TRP A 446 -2.69 -1.69 -2.58
C TRP A 446 -2.28 -0.91 -3.83
N SER A 447 -2.84 0.30 -3.97
CA SER A 447 -2.54 1.21 -5.07
C SER A 447 -1.06 1.56 -5.13
N ALA A 448 -0.46 1.76 -3.96
CA ALA A 448 0.94 2.13 -3.90
C ALA A 448 1.87 0.96 -4.28
N TRP A 449 1.52 -0.26 -3.88
CA TRP A 449 2.24 -1.46 -4.31
C TRP A 449 2.16 -1.63 -5.83
N ALA A 450 0.96 -1.52 -6.42
CA ALA A 450 0.77 -1.65 -7.86
C ALA A 450 1.54 -0.58 -8.66
N ALA A 451 1.50 0.68 -8.21
CA ALA A 451 2.31 1.74 -8.79
C ALA A 451 3.82 1.47 -8.65
N GLY A 452 4.25 0.98 -7.50
CA GLY A 452 5.64 0.58 -7.26
C GLY A 452 6.12 -0.51 -8.22
N ARG A 453 5.34 -1.59 -8.39
CA ARG A 453 5.65 -2.67 -9.34
C ARG A 453 5.67 -2.18 -10.78
N ALA A 454 4.74 -1.31 -11.16
CA ALA A 454 4.72 -0.71 -12.50
C ALA A 454 5.96 0.17 -12.77
N LEU A 455 6.36 0.99 -11.80
CA LEU A 455 7.56 1.84 -11.87
C LEU A 455 8.87 1.03 -11.90
N ALA A 456 8.90 -0.13 -11.21
CA ALA A 456 10.04 -1.05 -11.29
C ALA A 456 10.21 -1.58 -12.72
N ASN A 457 9.11 -1.92 -13.39
CA ASN A 457 9.12 -2.39 -14.78
C ASN A 457 9.43 -1.29 -15.80
N SER A 458 9.14 -0.02 -15.49
CA SER A 458 9.47 1.13 -16.35
C SER A 458 10.90 1.67 -16.16
N GLY A 459 11.75 1.00 -15.37
CA GLY A 459 13.15 1.39 -15.17
C GLY A 459 13.35 2.55 -14.19
N SER A 460 12.44 2.75 -13.24
CA SER A 460 12.54 3.79 -12.20
C SER A 460 12.63 3.18 -10.79
N PRO A 461 13.72 2.46 -10.46
CA PRO A 461 13.81 1.65 -9.24
C PRO A 461 13.78 2.48 -7.95
N ASP A 462 14.35 3.69 -7.93
CA ASP A 462 14.26 4.56 -6.74
C ASP A 462 12.84 5.05 -6.46
N ALA A 463 12.07 5.34 -7.51
CA ALA A 463 10.67 5.68 -7.35
C ALA A 463 9.89 4.44 -6.88
N ALA A 464 10.06 3.31 -7.56
CA ALA A 464 9.44 2.04 -7.17
C ALA A 464 9.66 1.71 -5.69
N ALA A 465 10.90 1.81 -5.21
CA ALA A 465 11.26 1.54 -3.82
C ALA A 465 10.52 2.42 -2.81
N ARG A 466 10.37 3.72 -3.08
CA ARG A 466 9.62 4.62 -2.18
C ARG A 466 8.16 4.20 -2.06
N TRP A 467 7.55 3.83 -3.17
CA TRP A 467 6.16 3.40 -3.24
C TRP A 467 5.95 2.04 -2.55
N LEU A 468 6.79 1.06 -2.86
CA LEU A 468 6.73 -0.27 -2.25
C LEU A 468 7.01 -0.20 -0.74
N SER A 469 7.99 0.59 -0.31
CA SER A 469 8.31 0.78 1.12
C SER A 469 7.14 1.38 1.89
N TRP A 470 6.45 2.37 1.30
CA TRP A 470 5.27 2.94 1.91
C TRP A 470 4.12 1.92 1.97
N ALA A 471 3.88 1.17 0.89
CA ALA A 471 2.83 0.16 0.82
C ALA A 471 3.02 -0.94 1.89
N VAL A 472 4.23 -1.46 2.05
CA VAL A 472 4.56 -2.46 3.07
C VAL A 472 4.41 -1.89 4.48
N ARG A 473 4.89 -0.66 4.74
CA ARG A 473 4.69 -0.01 6.05
C ARG A 473 3.21 0.20 6.38
N ALA A 474 2.41 0.59 5.39
CA ALA A 474 0.97 0.75 5.57
C ALA A 474 0.31 -0.60 5.93
N GLN A 475 0.63 -1.69 5.22
CA GLN A 475 0.11 -3.03 5.56
C GLN A 475 0.60 -3.54 6.92
N ALA A 476 1.86 -3.27 7.29
CA ALA A 476 2.39 -3.60 8.59
C ALA A 476 1.68 -2.83 9.72
N GLY A 477 1.35 -1.55 9.49
CA GLY A 477 0.50 -0.77 10.38
C GLY A 477 -0.89 -1.39 10.55
N CYS A 478 -1.44 -1.97 9.48
CA CYS A 478 -2.69 -2.73 9.51
C CYS A 478 -2.56 -4.13 10.14
N ARG A 479 -1.34 -4.62 10.39
CA ARG A 479 -1.04 -6.02 10.72
C ARG A 479 -1.62 -7.01 9.69
N SER A 480 -1.65 -6.63 8.42
CA SER A 480 -2.08 -7.51 7.33
C SER A 480 -0.93 -8.41 6.89
N VAL A 481 -1.01 -9.68 7.29
CA VAL A 481 -0.06 -10.72 6.88
C VAL A 481 -0.18 -10.97 5.38
N ALA A 482 -1.40 -11.16 4.87
CA ALA A 482 -1.62 -11.42 3.45
C ALA A 482 -1.12 -10.27 2.56
N GLY A 483 -1.37 -9.03 2.97
CA GLY A 483 -0.90 -7.84 2.28
C GLY A 483 0.62 -7.74 2.24
N GLU A 484 1.29 -7.87 3.39
CA GLU A 484 2.76 -7.84 3.45
C GLU A 484 3.38 -8.98 2.63
N THR A 485 2.87 -10.21 2.75
CA THR A 485 3.36 -11.39 2.03
C THR A 485 3.29 -11.21 0.50
N ALA A 486 2.24 -10.57 -0.01
CA ALA A 486 2.11 -10.29 -1.44
C ALA A 486 3.10 -9.21 -1.94
N MET A 487 3.45 -8.23 -1.09
CA MET A 487 4.20 -7.03 -1.48
C MET A 487 5.72 -7.16 -1.31
N LEU A 488 6.17 -7.90 -0.29
CA LEU A 488 7.60 -8.04 0.04
C LEU A 488 8.47 -8.61 -1.10
N PRO A 489 8.02 -9.57 -1.92
CA PRO A 489 8.82 -10.06 -3.06
C PRO A 489 9.20 -8.96 -4.05
N ASP A 490 8.30 -8.01 -4.33
CA ASP A 490 8.59 -6.89 -5.23
C ASP A 490 9.56 -5.88 -4.57
N VAL A 491 9.53 -5.73 -3.23
CA VAL A 491 10.56 -4.97 -2.49
C VAL A 491 11.92 -5.62 -2.65
N VAL A 492 12.02 -6.94 -2.47
CA VAL A 492 13.28 -7.69 -2.61
C VAL A 492 13.87 -7.49 -4.00
N GLU A 493 13.09 -7.71 -5.07
CA GLU A 493 13.57 -7.51 -6.43
C GLU A 493 14.01 -6.06 -6.69
N THR A 494 13.23 -5.08 -6.21
CA THR A 494 13.53 -3.65 -6.42
C THR A 494 14.79 -3.21 -5.68
N GLU A 495 14.96 -3.58 -4.41
CA GLU A 495 16.12 -3.20 -3.61
C GLU A 495 17.40 -3.87 -4.11
N LEU A 496 17.32 -5.10 -4.62
CA LEU A 496 18.46 -5.76 -5.28
C LEU A 496 18.89 -5.03 -6.56
N VAL A 497 17.94 -4.55 -7.37
CA VAL A 497 18.26 -3.70 -8.54
C VAL A 497 18.96 -2.40 -8.13
N ARG A 498 18.64 -1.86 -6.94
CA ARG A 498 19.28 -0.68 -6.37
C ARG A 498 20.62 -0.98 -5.66
N GLY A 499 21.05 -2.24 -5.63
CA GLY A 499 22.25 -2.69 -4.91
C GLY A 499 22.11 -2.67 -3.38
N GLN A 500 20.90 -2.48 -2.85
CA GLN A 500 20.61 -2.39 -1.42
C GLN A 500 20.35 -3.78 -0.84
N VAL A 501 21.38 -4.64 -0.85
CA VAL A 501 21.26 -6.05 -0.42
C VAL A 501 20.77 -6.16 1.03
N GLY A 502 21.18 -5.26 1.94
CA GLY A 502 20.72 -5.25 3.33
C GLY A 502 19.20 -5.06 3.47
N ASN A 503 18.62 -4.15 2.67
CA ASN A 503 17.16 -3.93 2.67
C ASN A 503 16.42 -5.15 2.10
N ALA A 504 16.96 -5.77 1.05
CA ALA A 504 16.41 -6.99 0.48
C ALA A 504 16.45 -8.17 1.47
N THR A 505 17.56 -8.33 2.21
CA THR A 505 17.69 -9.33 3.28
C THR A 505 16.65 -9.11 4.37
N ALA A 506 16.50 -7.87 4.86
CA ALA A 506 15.49 -7.54 5.88
C ALA A 506 14.06 -7.84 5.41
N ALA A 507 13.76 -7.60 4.12
CA ALA A 507 12.47 -7.94 3.53
C ALA A 507 12.23 -9.46 3.47
N VAL A 508 13.26 -10.26 3.16
CA VAL A 508 13.19 -11.73 3.23
C VAL A 508 13.00 -12.23 4.66
N GLU A 509 13.73 -11.68 5.63
CA GLU A 509 13.58 -12.04 7.05
C GLU A 509 12.17 -11.72 7.56
N ARG A 510 11.60 -10.58 7.16
CA ARG A 510 10.21 -10.22 7.45
C ARG A 510 9.23 -11.20 6.82
N LEU A 511 9.46 -11.57 5.56
CA LEU A 511 8.64 -12.55 4.85
C LEU A 511 8.69 -13.93 5.52
N ASP A 512 9.89 -14.39 5.90
CA ASP A 512 10.09 -15.64 6.64
C ASP A 512 9.33 -15.63 7.98
N ALA A 513 9.41 -14.52 8.73
CA ALA A 513 8.71 -14.37 10.01
C ALA A 513 7.19 -14.37 9.88
N LEU A 514 6.64 -13.68 8.87
CA LEU A 514 5.20 -13.61 8.61
C LEU A 514 4.61 -14.94 8.17
N THR A 515 5.41 -15.75 7.48
CA THR A 515 4.96 -16.97 6.81
C THR A 515 5.49 -18.23 7.51
N ALA A 516 5.96 -18.09 8.74
CA ALA A 516 6.40 -19.20 9.56
C ALA A 516 5.23 -20.19 9.74
N GLY A 517 5.44 -21.44 9.30
CA GLY A 517 4.45 -22.51 9.42
C GLY A 517 3.36 -22.56 8.33
N THR A 518 3.34 -21.62 7.37
CA THR A 518 2.41 -21.75 6.23
C THR A 518 2.86 -22.83 5.25
N THR A 519 1.89 -23.53 4.68
CA THR A 519 2.08 -24.53 3.61
C THR A 519 1.43 -24.10 2.30
N ALA A 520 0.86 -22.89 2.23
CA ALA A 520 0.22 -22.37 1.04
C ALA A 520 1.23 -22.31 -0.14
N PRO A 521 0.98 -23.01 -1.27
CA PRO A 521 1.97 -23.18 -2.32
C PRO A 521 2.58 -21.88 -2.84
N LEU A 522 1.75 -20.86 -3.07
CA LEU A 522 2.21 -19.56 -3.56
C LEU A 522 3.16 -18.91 -2.56
N THR A 523 2.76 -18.87 -1.28
CA THR A 523 3.54 -18.22 -0.24
C THR A 523 4.91 -18.90 -0.07
N VAL A 524 4.93 -20.23 -0.15
CA VAL A 524 6.17 -21.01 -0.15
C VAL A 524 7.06 -20.64 -1.34
N GLU A 525 6.51 -20.55 -2.55
CA GLU A 525 7.28 -20.15 -3.74
C GLU A 525 7.81 -18.71 -3.64
N LEU A 526 6.96 -17.74 -3.26
CA LEU A 526 7.35 -16.34 -3.12
C LEU A 526 8.49 -16.16 -2.11
N ARG A 527 8.41 -16.86 -0.97
CA ARG A 527 9.45 -16.89 0.05
C ARG A 527 10.75 -17.49 -0.48
N ALA A 528 10.68 -18.69 -1.05
CA ALA A 528 11.84 -19.41 -1.56
C ALA A 528 12.54 -18.65 -2.71
N ARG A 529 11.78 -18.07 -3.65
CA ARG A 529 12.32 -17.20 -4.71
C ARG A 529 13.03 -15.98 -4.13
N SER A 530 12.42 -15.30 -3.17
CA SER A 530 13.00 -14.10 -2.55
C SER A 530 14.31 -14.42 -1.83
N ARG A 531 14.36 -15.56 -1.12
CA ARG A 531 15.59 -16.08 -0.50
C ARG A 531 16.66 -16.43 -1.52
N ALA A 532 16.28 -17.09 -2.62
CA ALA A 532 17.21 -17.41 -3.70
C ALA A 532 17.87 -16.15 -4.27
N LEU A 533 17.08 -15.10 -4.52
CA LEU A 533 17.58 -13.81 -5.02
C LEU A 533 18.61 -13.18 -4.07
N VAL A 534 18.34 -13.16 -2.76
CA VAL A 534 19.27 -12.60 -1.76
C VAL A 534 20.54 -13.43 -1.65
N CYS A 535 20.45 -14.78 -1.58
CA CYS A 535 21.63 -15.65 -1.58
C CYS A 535 22.51 -15.42 -2.81
N MET A 536 21.90 -15.32 -3.99
CA MET A 536 22.63 -15.03 -5.24
C MET A 536 23.33 -13.66 -5.20
N ALA A 537 22.68 -12.63 -4.62
CA ALA A 537 23.28 -11.32 -4.45
C ALA A 537 24.46 -11.33 -3.47
N LEU A 538 24.39 -12.15 -2.42
CA LEU A 538 25.46 -12.38 -1.43
C LEU A 538 26.55 -13.33 -1.91
N ARG A 539 26.49 -13.82 -3.15
CA ARG A 539 27.41 -14.82 -3.75
C ARG A 539 27.36 -16.20 -3.08
N ASP A 540 26.33 -16.48 -2.30
CA ASP A 540 26.01 -17.84 -1.85
C ASP A 540 25.25 -18.57 -2.96
N THR A 541 26.00 -19.08 -3.95
CA THR A 541 25.41 -19.74 -5.12
C THR A 541 24.74 -21.07 -4.74
N ALA A 542 25.28 -21.80 -3.78
CA ALA A 542 24.72 -23.08 -3.33
C ALA A 542 23.39 -22.90 -2.61
N GLY A 543 23.31 -21.96 -1.65
CA GLY A 543 22.06 -21.60 -0.98
C GLY A 543 21.05 -21.00 -1.95
N GLY A 544 21.52 -20.19 -2.91
CA GLY A 544 20.69 -19.62 -3.97
C GLY A 544 20.02 -20.69 -4.84
N LEU A 545 20.77 -21.72 -5.26
CA LEU A 545 20.23 -22.84 -6.04
C LEU A 545 19.24 -23.66 -5.22
N HIS A 546 19.59 -24.01 -3.98
CA HIS A 546 18.70 -24.77 -3.11
C HIS A 546 17.35 -24.07 -2.91
N ALA A 547 17.37 -22.76 -2.63
CA ALA A 547 16.15 -21.98 -2.47
C ALA A 547 15.37 -21.83 -3.80
N ALA A 548 16.06 -21.74 -4.95
CA ALA A 548 15.39 -21.68 -6.25
C ALA A 548 14.72 -23.02 -6.64
N GLU A 549 15.36 -24.15 -6.33
CA GLU A 549 14.77 -25.49 -6.51
C GLU A 549 13.54 -25.67 -5.60
N GLN A 550 13.61 -25.21 -4.35
CA GLN A 550 12.46 -25.19 -3.45
C GLN A 550 11.29 -24.35 -3.99
N ALA A 551 11.58 -23.22 -4.62
CA ALA A 551 10.55 -22.33 -5.16
C ALA A 551 9.70 -23.02 -6.24
N ILE A 552 10.29 -23.90 -7.05
CA ILE A 552 9.58 -24.60 -8.14
C ILE A 552 9.11 -26.01 -7.78
N ALA A 553 9.41 -26.50 -6.56
CA ALA A 553 9.21 -27.89 -6.16
C ALA A 553 7.75 -28.35 -6.20
N GLN A 554 6.81 -27.44 -5.93
CA GLN A 554 5.37 -27.72 -6.02
C GLN A 554 4.84 -27.19 -7.34
N ARG A 555 3.81 -27.80 -7.93
CA ARG A 555 3.13 -27.21 -9.09
C ARG A 555 2.22 -26.08 -8.62
N LEU A 556 2.34 -24.90 -9.23
CA LEU A 556 1.60 -23.71 -8.81
C LEU A 556 0.53 -23.27 -9.82
N VAL A 557 -0.51 -22.64 -9.27
CA VAL A 557 -1.67 -22.08 -9.99
C VAL A 557 -1.41 -20.66 -10.52
N SER A 558 -0.25 -20.05 -10.19
CA SER A 558 0.07 -18.67 -10.61
C SER A 558 1.20 -18.63 -11.66
N PRO A 559 0.90 -18.83 -12.96
CA PRO A 559 1.88 -18.81 -14.04
C PRO A 559 2.83 -17.60 -14.07
N LEU A 560 2.33 -16.40 -13.78
CA LEU A 560 3.17 -15.19 -13.79
C LEU A 560 4.29 -15.23 -12.74
N GLU A 561 3.98 -15.73 -11.54
CA GLU A 561 4.97 -15.87 -10.47
C GLU A 561 5.95 -17.01 -10.77
N ARG A 562 5.44 -18.10 -11.40
CA ARG A 562 6.25 -19.23 -11.86
C ARG A 562 7.29 -18.81 -12.90
N VAL A 563 6.95 -17.94 -13.85
CA VAL A 563 7.90 -17.38 -14.83
C VAL A 563 9.09 -16.73 -14.12
N ARG A 564 8.82 -15.90 -13.09
CA ARG A 564 9.86 -15.22 -12.32
C ARG A 564 10.72 -16.20 -11.53
N SER A 565 10.12 -17.21 -10.91
CA SER A 565 10.83 -18.25 -10.15
C SER A 565 11.74 -19.10 -11.04
N LEU A 566 11.26 -19.52 -12.22
CA LEU A 566 12.06 -20.26 -13.20
C LEU A 566 13.23 -19.42 -13.74
N ARG A 567 13.05 -18.12 -13.94
CA ARG A 567 14.15 -17.21 -14.29
C ARG A 567 15.24 -17.17 -13.21
N VAL A 568 14.86 -17.16 -11.93
CA VAL A 568 15.81 -17.20 -10.81
C VAL A 568 16.52 -18.55 -10.75
N LEU A 569 15.80 -19.66 -10.93
CA LEU A 569 16.39 -20.99 -11.03
C LEU A 569 17.40 -21.10 -12.17
N SER A 570 17.10 -20.51 -13.33
CA SER A 570 18.02 -20.47 -14.45
C SER A 570 19.35 -19.80 -14.07
N VAL A 571 19.28 -18.62 -13.46
CA VAL A 571 20.46 -17.87 -13.01
C VAL A 571 21.24 -18.65 -11.93
N ALA A 572 20.54 -19.24 -10.96
CA ALA A 572 21.17 -20.02 -9.90
C ALA A 572 21.82 -21.31 -10.43
N SER A 573 21.21 -21.98 -11.40
CA SER A 573 21.75 -23.18 -12.05
C SER A 573 23.02 -22.87 -12.85
N ASP A 574 23.03 -21.78 -13.63
CA ASP A 574 24.19 -21.35 -14.41
C ASP A 574 25.37 -21.03 -13.49
N ALA A 575 25.11 -20.33 -12.38
CA ALA A 575 26.11 -19.98 -11.36
C ALA A 575 26.71 -21.20 -10.63
N ASN A 576 26.02 -22.34 -10.63
CA ASN A 576 26.50 -23.60 -10.03
C ASN A 576 27.01 -24.58 -11.09
N GLY A 577 27.30 -24.12 -12.31
CA GLY A 577 27.86 -24.97 -13.37
C GLY A 577 26.89 -26.03 -13.88
N ARG A 578 25.59 -25.75 -13.86
CA ARG A 578 24.52 -26.59 -14.44
C ARG A 578 23.84 -25.89 -15.64
N PRO A 579 24.58 -25.56 -16.70
CA PRO A 579 24.05 -24.82 -17.84
C PRO A 579 22.86 -25.48 -18.56
N THR A 580 22.74 -26.81 -18.60
CA THR A 580 21.56 -27.43 -19.24
C THR A 580 20.29 -27.26 -18.40
N ALA A 581 20.40 -27.42 -17.08
CA ALA A 581 19.31 -27.12 -16.15
C ALA A 581 18.92 -25.65 -16.24
N ALA A 582 19.91 -24.76 -16.36
CA ALA A 582 19.69 -23.33 -16.55
C ALA A 582 18.92 -23.02 -17.85
N ALA A 583 19.31 -23.66 -18.96
CA ALA A 583 18.66 -23.51 -20.26
C ALA A 583 17.24 -24.08 -20.26
N SER A 584 17.03 -25.23 -19.62
CA SER A 584 15.71 -25.86 -19.47
C SER A 584 14.74 -24.96 -18.70
N ALA A 585 15.15 -24.49 -17.52
CA ALA A 585 14.35 -23.58 -16.70
C ALA A 585 13.99 -22.28 -17.46
N LEU A 586 14.94 -21.75 -18.23
CA LEU A 586 14.71 -20.53 -19.02
C LEU A 586 13.80 -20.75 -20.22
N ALA A 587 13.87 -21.93 -20.86
CA ALA A 587 12.99 -22.32 -21.95
C ALA A 587 11.54 -22.50 -21.45
N GLU A 588 11.35 -23.15 -20.29
CA GLU A 588 10.05 -23.25 -19.64
C GLU A 588 9.50 -21.87 -19.24
N ALA A 589 10.34 -21.02 -18.64
CA ALA A 589 9.96 -19.64 -18.32
C ALA A 589 9.50 -18.86 -19.56
N ARG A 590 10.19 -19.03 -20.69
CA ARG A 590 9.86 -18.38 -21.96
C ARG A 590 8.50 -18.85 -22.50
N GLN A 591 8.27 -20.17 -22.52
CA GLN A 591 7.00 -20.74 -22.99
C GLN A 591 5.83 -20.24 -22.15
N LEU A 592 5.99 -20.25 -20.83
CA LEU A 592 4.96 -19.79 -19.91
C LEU A 592 4.72 -18.26 -20.01
N ALA A 593 5.79 -17.48 -20.18
CA ALA A 593 5.67 -16.03 -20.39
C ALA A 593 4.90 -15.69 -21.67
N HIS A 594 5.11 -16.46 -22.76
CA HIS A 594 4.31 -16.32 -23.98
C HIS A 594 2.85 -16.68 -23.74
N ALA A 595 2.57 -17.81 -23.09
CA ALA A 595 1.20 -18.26 -22.82
C ALA A 595 0.39 -17.25 -22.00
N CYS A 596 1.03 -16.54 -21.06
CA CYS A 596 0.37 -15.55 -20.21
C CYS A 596 0.46 -14.11 -20.72
N GLY A 597 1.09 -13.86 -21.87
CA GLY A 597 1.31 -12.50 -22.37
C GLY A 597 2.18 -11.62 -21.46
N ALA A 598 3.08 -12.23 -20.68
CA ALA A 598 3.98 -11.55 -19.72
C ALA A 598 5.19 -10.91 -20.43
N LEU A 599 4.93 -9.95 -21.32
CA LEU A 599 5.93 -9.34 -22.20
C LEU A 599 7.10 -8.69 -21.44
N ALA A 600 6.87 -8.17 -20.24
CA ALA A 600 7.93 -7.61 -19.40
C ALA A 600 8.96 -8.67 -18.97
N GLU A 601 8.51 -9.84 -18.54
CA GLU A 601 9.39 -10.96 -18.20
C GLU A 601 9.99 -11.60 -19.45
N LEU A 602 9.24 -11.71 -20.54
CA LEU A 602 9.77 -12.19 -21.82
C LEU A 602 10.98 -11.35 -22.25
N ALA A 603 10.89 -10.03 -22.19
CA ALA A 603 12.00 -9.14 -22.51
C ALA A 603 13.22 -9.35 -21.60
N ARG A 604 13.02 -9.68 -20.30
CA ARG A 604 14.11 -10.04 -19.38
C ARG A 604 14.75 -11.38 -19.76
N ILE A 605 13.93 -12.36 -20.10
CA ILE A 605 14.35 -13.70 -20.53
C ILE A 605 15.15 -13.62 -21.83
N GLU A 606 14.69 -12.86 -22.84
CA GLU A 606 15.43 -12.66 -24.09
C GLU A 606 16.81 -12.05 -23.87
N ARG A 607 16.93 -11.07 -22.95
CA ARG A 607 18.23 -10.50 -22.59
C ARG A 607 19.15 -11.52 -21.93
N SER A 608 18.62 -12.40 -21.08
CA SER A 608 19.40 -13.49 -20.48
C SER A 608 19.87 -14.49 -21.54
N LEU A 609 19.00 -14.88 -22.48
CA LEU A 609 19.35 -15.76 -23.60
C LEU A 609 20.41 -15.16 -24.53
N ALA A 610 20.32 -13.85 -24.80
CA ALA A 610 21.30 -13.15 -25.62
C ALA A 610 22.70 -13.14 -24.99
N ARG A 611 22.78 -13.00 -23.65
CA ARG A 611 24.04 -13.11 -22.89
C ARG A 611 24.53 -14.56 -22.73
N GLY A 612 23.61 -15.51 -22.81
CA GLY A 612 23.81 -16.93 -22.54
C GLY A 612 24.16 -17.80 -23.75
N ARG A 613 24.25 -17.25 -24.98
CA ARG A 613 24.53 -18.07 -26.16
C ARG A 613 25.89 -18.79 -26.04
N PRO A 614 25.94 -20.13 -26.21
CA PRO A 614 27.20 -20.86 -26.23
C PRO A 614 28.06 -20.33 -27.37
N ALA A 615 29.36 -20.28 -27.11
CA ALA A 615 30.32 -19.88 -28.12
C ALA A 615 30.29 -20.93 -29.26
N SER A 616 30.29 -20.51 -30.53
CA SER A 616 30.31 -21.44 -31.67
C SER A 616 31.58 -22.28 -31.65
N ARG A 617 31.64 -23.33 -32.49
CA ARG A 617 32.86 -24.13 -32.67
C ARG A 617 34.08 -23.26 -32.99
N GLU A 618 33.87 -22.08 -33.57
CA GLU A 618 34.86 -21.04 -33.90
C GLU A 618 35.48 -20.34 -32.68
N ALA A 619 34.87 -20.48 -31.49
CA ALA A 619 35.36 -19.87 -30.25
C ALA A 619 36.23 -20.81 -29.40
N LEU A 620 36.35 -22.08 -29.80
CA LEU A 620 37.32 -23.02 -29.25
C LEU A 620 38.67 -22.78 -29.92
N SER A 621 39.76 -22.86 -29.16
CA SER A 621 41.09 -22.88 -29.75
C SER A 621 41.33 -24.18 -30.51
N GLU A 622 42.30 -24.21 -31.42
CA GLU A 622 42.69 -25.43 -32.14
C GLU A 622 42.97 -26.58 -31.17
N ARG A 623 43.64 -26.28 -30.05
CA ARG A 623 43.94 -27.28 -29.02
C ARG A 623 42.70 -27.78 -28.29
N GLU A 624 41.73 -26.90 -28.05
CA GLU A 624 40.46 -27.29 -27.45
C GLU A 624 39.62 -28.15 -28.40
N LEU A 625 39.65 -27.86 -29.71
CA LEU A 625 38.99 -28.67 -30.74
C LEU A 625 39.59 -30.08 -30.84
N GLU A 626 40.92 -30.19 -30.75
CA GLU A 626 41.63 -31.46 -30.76
C GLU A 626 41.28 -32.32 -29.54
N VAL A 627 41.22 -31.71 -28.34
CA VAL A 627 40.73 -32.37 -27.12
C VAL A 627 39.26 -32.80 -27.27
N CYS A 628 38.40 -31.97 -27.87
CA CYS A 628 37.00 -32.33 -28.14
C CYS A 628 36.87 -33.58 -29.01
N ALA A 629 37.63 -33.66 -30.11
CA ALA A 629 37.61 -34.81 -31.02
C ALA A 629 37.98 -36.11 -30.29
N LEU A 630 39.04 -36.06 -29.47
CA LEU A 630 39.49 -37.21 -28.69
C LEU A 630 38.50 -37.60 -27.58
N VAL A 631 37.75 -36.63 -27.02
CA VAL A 631 36.65 -36.93 -26.09
C VAL A 631 35.51 -37.66 -26.80
N ALA A 632 35.19 -37.26 -28.04
CA ALA A 632 34.14 -37.90 -28.85
C ALA A 632 34.50 -39.34 -29.27
N GLU A 633 35.79 -39.65 -29.39
CA GLU A 633 36.30 -41.03 -29.56
C GLU A 633 36.16 -41.89 -28.29
N GLY A 634 35.68 -41.34 -27.17
CA GLY A 634 35.48 -42.06 -25.91
C GLY A 634 36.77 -42.26 -25.09
N LEU A 635 37.87 -41.60 -25.44
CA LEU A 635 39.16 -41.75 -24.74
C LEU A 635 39.10 -41.19 -23.32
N THR A 636 39.94 -41.68 -22.41
CA THR A 636 40.07 -41.12 -21.05
C THR A 636 41.05 -39.93 -21.03
N ASN A 637 40.97 -39.05 -20.04
CA ASN A 637 41.91 -37.93 -19.91
C ASN A 637 43.38 -38.38 -19.82
N ARG A 638 43.65 -39.57 -19.26
CA ARG A 638 44.99 -40.18 -19.23
C ARG A 638 45.47 -40.59 -20.61
N THR A 639 44.59 -41.16 -21.42
CA THR A 639 44.91 -41.55 -22.80
C THR A 639 45.08 -40.33 -23.70
N ILE A 640 44.24 -39.29 -23.52
CA ILE A 640 44.37 -38.01 -24.22
C ILE A 640 45.70 -37.34 -23.87
N ALA A 641 46.06 -37.30 -22.58
CA ALA A 641 47.32 -36.74 -22.10
C ALA A 641 48.54 -37.41 -22.78
N ALA A 642 48.52 -38.73 -22.89
CA ALA A 642 49.56 -39.50 -23.58
C ALA A 642 49.63 -39.18 -25.09
N ARG A 643 48.49 -39.17 -25.80
CA ARG A 643 48.42 -38.84 -27.24
C ARG A 643 48.89 -37.42 -27.53
N LEU A 644 48.55 -36.49 -26.65
CA LEU A 644 48.80 -35.06 -26.82
C LEU A 644 50.11 -34.58 -26.18
N SER A 645 50.89 -35.49 -25.57
CA SER A 645 52.13 -35.24 -24.84
C SER A 645 52.03 -34.10 -23.79
N ILE A 646 50.94 -34.08 -23.03
CA ILE A 646 50.67 -33.11 -21.95
C ILE A 646 50.29 -33.82 -20.65
N SER A 647 50.25 -33.11 -19.53
CA SER A 647 49.87 -33.73 -18.25
C SER A 647 48.36 -34.04 -18.19
N HIS A 648 47.98 -35.07 -17.42
CA HIS A 648 46.57 -35.38 -17.12
C HIS A 648 45.80 -34.16 -16.60
N ARG A 649 46.42 -33.40 -15.68
CA ARG A 649 45.85 -32.18 -15.09
C ARG A 649 45.61 -31.09 -16.14
N THR A 650 46.44 -31.02 -17.18
CA THR A 650 46.28 -30.08 -18.30
C THR A 650 45.06 -30.48 -19.15
N VAL A 651 44.84 -31.77 -19.38
CA VAL A 651 43.64 -32.26 -20.08
C VAL A 651 42.38 -32.01 -19.26
N ASP A 652 42.39 -32.27 -17.95
CA ASP A 652 41.28 -31.92 -17.05
C ASP A 652 40.92 -30.44 -17.17
N HIS A 653 41.93 -29.57 -17.20
CA HIS A 653 41.74 -28.13 -17.36
C HIS A 653 41.17 -27.76 -18.73
N HIS A 654 41.67 -28.38 -19.82
CA HIS A 654 41.11 -28.19 -21.16
C HIS A 654 39.65 -28.64 -21.22
N VAL A 655 39.31 -29.83 -20.73
CA VAL A 655 37.93 -30.34 -20.70
C VAL A 655 37.04 -29.43 -19.87
N GLY A 656 37.48 -28.98 -18.70
CA GLY A 656 36.74 -28.00 -17.89
C GLY A 656 36.49 -26.68 -18.63
N ARG A 657 37.52 -26.14 -19.30
CA ARG A 657 37.38 -24.91 -20.11
C ARG A 657 36.46 -25.10 -21.31
N ILE A 658 36.53 -26.24 -21.98
CA ILE A 658 35.66 -26.58 -23.11
C ILE A 658 34.21 -26.67 -22.65
N LEU A 659 33.92 -27.43 -21.58
CA LEU A 659 32.58 -27.54 -21.00
C LEU A 659 32.04 -26.16 -20.61
N GLN A 660 32.88 -25.30 -20.03
CA GLN A 660 32.51 -23.92 -19.70
C GLN A 660 32.22 -23.08 -20.96
N LYS A 661 33.09 -23.10 -21.98
CA LYS A 661 32.94 -22.34 -23.23
C LYS A 661 31.69 -22.77 -24.02
N LEU A 662 31.42 -24.06 -24.04
CA LEU A 662 30.29 -24.66 -24.75
C LEU A 662 29.01 -24.73 -23.91
N ARG A 663 29.07 -24.37 -22.62
CA ARG A 663 27.94 -24.45 -21.67
C ARG A 663 27.34 -25.86 -21.58
N LEU A 664 28.18 -26.84 -21.31
CA LEU A 664 27.81 -28.25 -21.11
C LEU A 664 28.12 -28.68 -19.66
N ASP A 665 27.29 -29.54 -19.06
CA ASP A 665 27.45 -29.95 -17.66
C ASP A 665 28.50 -31.06 -17.47
N ASN A 666 28.69 -31.91 -18.49
CA ASN A 666 29.52 -33.09 -18.33
C ASN A 666 30.14 -33.60 -19.64
N ARG A 667 31.14 -34.47 -19.49
CA ARG A 667 31.90 -35.08 -20.59
C ARG A 667 31.02 -35.82 -21.61
N THR A 668 29.96 -36.48 -21.16
CA THR A 668 29.05 -37.23 -22.04
C THR A 668 28.30 -36.29 -22.97
N GLN A 669 27.83 -35.15 -22.46
CA GLN A 669 27.24 -34.10 -23.28
C GLN A 669 28.26 -33.51 -24.27
N LEU A 670 29.52 -33.33 -23.86
CA LEU A 670 30.59 -32.90 -24.78
C LEU A 670 30.80 -33.89 -25.94
N ALA A 671 30.84 -35.18 -25.65
CA ALA A 671 30.97 -36.21 -26.69
C ALA A 671 29.78 -36.17 -27.67
N SER A 672 28.55 -36.01 -27.17
CA SER A 672 27.35 -35.86 -28.03
C SER A 672 27.40 -34.58 -28.86
N TRP A 673 27.82 -33.45 -28.28
CA TRP A 673 27.90 -32.15 -28.97
C TRP A 673 28.84 -32.18 -30.17
N VAL A 674 30.00 -32.86 -30.07
CA VAL A 674 30.96 -32.98 -31.18
C VAL A 674 30.41 -33.79 -32.35
N VAL A 675 29.54 -34.76 -32.07
CA VAL A 675 28.94 -35.67 -33.05
C VAL A 675 27.71 -35.04 -33.72
N GLN A 676 27.05 -34.07 -33.08
CA GLN A 676 25.92 -33.34 -33.67
C GLN A 676 26.40 -32.36 -34.76
N PRO A 677 25.91 -32.47 -36.01
CA PRO A 677 26.26 -31.53 -37.06
C PRO A 677 25.70 -30.13 -36.76
N ASP A 678 26.57 -29.11 -36.90
CA ASP A 678 26.24 -27.70 -36.69
C ASP A 678 25.11 -27.29 -37.65
N HIS A 679 23.88 -27.08 -37.14
CA HIS A 679 22.69 -26.78 -37.96
C HIS A 679 22.74 -25.43 -38.72
N ARG A 680 23.87 -24.72 -38.69
CA ARG A 680 24.05 -23.44 -39.39
C ARG A 680 24.41 -23.57 -40.87
N HIS A 681 24.85 -24.74 -41.33
CA HIS A 681 25.29 -24.92 -42.73
C HIS A 681 24.20 -25.39 -43.71
N SER A 682 22.97 -25.69 -43.26
CA SER A 682 21.89 -26.12 -44.18
C SER A 682 21.03 -24.96 -44.72
N ALA A 683 21.00 -23.80 -44.05
CA ALA A 683 20.17 -22.66 -44.46
C ALA A 683 20.87 -21.71 -45.47
N ALA A 684 22.20 -21.69 -45.51
CA ALA A 684 22.95 -20.79 -46.39
C ALA A 684 23.04 -21.27 -47.85
N THR A 685 22.82 -22.57 -48.11
CA THR A 685 22.91 -23.17 -49.46
C THR A 685 21.56 -23.26 -50.19
N ALA A 686 20.45 -22.88 -49.53
CA ALA A 686 19.11 -22.89 -50.12
C ALA A 686 18.67 -21.52 -50.68
N SER A 687 19.49 -20.46 -50.56
CA SER A 687 19.12 -19.08 -50.94
C SER A 687 19.73 -18.59 -52.26
N THR A 688 20.00 -19.50 -53.21
CA THR A 688 20.49 -19.13 -54.56
C THR A 688 19.82 -19.90 -55.69
N ARG A 689 18.49 -20.09 -55.62
CA ARG A 689 17.66 -20.26 -56.82
C ARG A 689 16.45 -19.32 -56.78
N THR A 690 16.60 -18.23 -57.51
CA THR A 690 15.59 -17.26 -57.91
C THR A 690 14.40 -17.88 -58.66
N GLY A 691 13.21 -17.33 -58.40
CA GLY A 691 12.02 -17.39 -59.26
C GLY A 691 10.91 -16.48 -58.69
N PRO A 692 10.28 -15.58 -59.48
CA PRO A 692 9.43 -14.51 -58.95
C PRO A 692 7.95 -14.91 -58.81
N GLY A 693 7.26 -14.29 -57.85
CA GLY A 693 5.81 -14.06 -57.88
C GLY A 693 4.94 -15.14 -57.24
N THR A 694 4.40 -14.85 -56.05
CA THR A 694 2.95 -14.91 -55.79
C THR A 694 2.62 -14.29 -54.43
N GLU A 695 1.71 -13.32 -54.45
CA GLU A 695 1.03 -12.74 -53.30
C GLU A 695 0.35 -13.83 -52.46
N LEU A 696 0.52 -13.79 -51.13
CA LEU A 696 -0.28 -14.58 -50.21
C LEU A 696 -1.06 -13.65 -49.28
N THR A 697 -2.32 -13.54 -49.65
CA THR A 697 -3.46 -12.86 -49.06
C THR A 697 -3.60 -13.13 -47.56
N VAL A 698 -3.80 -12.05 -46.80
CA VAL A 698 -4.21 -12.08 -45.39
C VAL A 698 -5.64 -12.61 -45.29
N HIS A 699 -5.83 -13.83 -44.79
CA HIS A 699 -7.16 -14.32 -44.42
C HIS A 699 -7.60 -13.71 -43.07
N ARG A 700 -8.65 -12.89 -43.13
CA ARG A 700 -9.53 -12.56 -41.98
C ARG A 700 -10.31 -13.81 -41.54
N PRO A 701 -10.54 -14.05 -40.24
CA PRO A 701 -11.56 -14.99 -39.79
C PRO A 701 -12.97 -14.37 -39.97
N LEU A 702 -13.87 -15.19 -40.49
CA LEU A 702 -15.25 -14.90 -40.88
C LEU A 702 -16.16 -14.59 -39.68
N SER A 703 -16.99 -13.56 -39.85
CA SER A 703 -18.32 -13.44 -39.23
C SER A 703 -19.35 -14.14 -40.11
N MET A 704 -20.28 -14.87 -39.51
CA MET A 704 -21.67 -15.21 -39.91
C MET A 704 -22.06 -16.52 -39.21
N MET A 705 -23.24 -16.73 -38.62
CA MET A 705 -24.56 -16.35 -39.11
C MET A 705 -25.62 -16.46 -38.00
N ALA A 706 -26.60 -15.57 -38.05
CA ALA A 706 -27.91 -15.73 -37.43
C ALA A 706 -28.94 -16.21 -38.48
N ALA A 707 -30.05 -16.76 -37.97
CA ALA A 707 -31.37 -16.95 -38.60
C ALA A 707 -31.56 -18.19 -39.50
N PRO A 708 -32.80 -18.70 -39.65
CA PRO A 708 -34.05 -17.96 -39.86
C PRO A 708 -34.77 -17.44 -38.61
#